data_AF-A0A816F5N1-F1
#
_entry.id   AF-A0A816F5N1-F1
#
_cell.length_a   1.000
_cell.length_b   1.000
_cell.length_c   1.000
_cell.angle_alpha   90.00
_cell.angle_beta   90.00
_cell.angle_gamma   90.00
#
_symmetry.space_group_name_H-M   'P 1'
#
loop_
_entity.id
_entity.type
_entity.pdbx_description
1 polymer ?
#
loop_
_entity_poly.entity_id
_entity_poly.type
_entity_poly.pdbx_seq_one_letter_code
_entity_poly.pdbx_strand_id
1 'polypeptide(L)'
;MSKNQGNISIREILLKDNKGDKITHNTSISDVSKSIPTITAEIQTTTNVFLLGRDENHMNTDQRRWRNMFILSILSLPLVVLLSKKFIERILKLREAAAFAEAASKYYKDVRYPEALDNYQRAIDIQSKILSPTHSELAANYKKKGAVYSKMGDHSRALENYNRALEIQEKTLPMLHPSLATTYNDIGSVYFHMGEYLKALENYNKALAIRQKAFPPSHLKLATPYMSIATVYHGMGEHIKALENYNKALEIEQKGLSETHPKLATTYNNIATLYSDMGEYSRALENYNKALDIQQRNLSTLHPDLASTYNNIGSVYSHMSDQSRALENYNKALEILQKVLPEMHPRLASTYNNIAGLYFRMGMHSASLENYNKALAIQQKSLSRSHLHLASTYNNIAGLYDSMGKYSRAIDNYKKALVIQQKAYSTKHPYLARTYNNIGIAYSHMGEYVRALNNHKKALAIQQKALLWTNPDLALTYNNIATIYENMGEYSRALEKYKKAVEILQKVLPENHPDLASIYNNIAAVYSSMGQRTRALKNYYKVLKMQQRSLSVSHPNLASTYNNIATVYSAMNKYTRALEYYNKTLDILLKSLPETHPNIASTYRGIGKVYSDMAEYTKALENYDKALAIQHKVLPTTHPSLATTYNDVGLLFSKMGDCQRAGGSYDTTLGF
;
A
#
# COMPACT_ATOMS: atom_id res chain seq x y z
N MET A 1 14.84 19.83 84.99
CA MET A 1 13.53 19.20 84.76
C MET A 1 13.13 19.44 83.31
N SER A 2 12.65 18.39 82.61
CA SER A 2 12.20 18.26 81.19
C SER A 2 13.13 18.82 80.10
N LYS A 3 13.90 18.05 79.31
CA LYS A 3 13.45 17.10 78.25
C LYS A 3 12.17 17.55 77.54
N ASN A 4 12.30 18.34 76.47
CA ASN A 4 11.55 18.15 75.21
C ASN A 4 12.09 19.02 74.07
N GLN A 5 12.44 18.34 72.97
CA GLN A 5 12.21 18.69 71.55
C GLN A 5 12.64 20.10 71.04
N GLY A 6 13.43 20.26 69.99
CA GLY A 6 13.87 19.27 69.01
C GLY A 6 14.87 19.87 68.02
N ASN A 7 15.62 18.98 67.37
CA ASN A 7 16.31 19.24 66.12
C ASN A 7 15.30 19.75 65.10
N ILE A 8 15.21 21.07 64.93
CA ILE A 8 14.55 21.66 63.77
C ILE A 8 15.45 21.33 62.60
N SER A 9 15.02 20.37 61.78
CA SER A 9 15.67 20.06 60.52
C SER A 9 15.70 21.34 59.67
N ILE A 10 16.79 21.60 58.93
CA ILE A 10 16.86 22.67 57.91
C ILE A 10 15.63 22.61 56.96
N ARG A 11 15.02 21.42 56.82
CA ARG A 11 13.78 21.16 56.09
C ARG A 11 12.54 21.88 56.66
N GLU A 12 12.48 22.16 57.97
CA GLU A 12 11.36 22.86 58.62
C GLU A 12 11.48 24.39 58.52
N ILE A 13 12.70 24.92 58.42
CA ILE A 13 12.95 26.35 58.18
C ILE A 13 12.61 26.71 56.72
N LEU A 14 12.89 25.82 55.77
CA LEU A 14 12.57 26.00 54.34
C LEU A 14 11.07 25.87 54.00
N LEU A 15 10.22 25.50 54.97
CA LEU A 15 8.78 25.27 54.79
C LEU A 15 7.89 26.32 55.45
N LYS A 16 8.47 27.45 55.91
CA LYS A 16 7.73 28.58 56.48
C LYS A 16 8.01 29.86 55.71
N ASP A 17 6.97 30.68 55.48
CA ASP A 17 7.15 32.03 54.94
C ASP A 17 7.60 33.03 56.03
N ASN A 18 7.83 34.29 55.66
CA ASN A 18 8.28 35.36 56.57
C ASN A 18 7.30 35.64 57.75
N LYS A 19 6.12 35.02 57.80
CA LYS A 19 5.14 35.12 58.90
C LYS A 19 4.98 33.83 59.70
N GLY A 20 5.70 32.75 59.35
CA GLY A 20 5.76 31.51 60.13
C GLY A 20 4.73 30.44 59.75
N ASP A 21 3.98 30.63 58.66
CA ASP A 21 2.94 29.68 58.20
C ASP A 21 3.51 28.58 57.29
N LYS A 22 2.91 27.38 57.32
CA LYS A 22 3.28 26.23 56.46
C LYS A 22 2.98 26.53 54.99
N ILE A 23 3.99 26.40 54.13
CA ILE A 23 3.88 26.53 52.67
C ILE A 23 2.93 25.44 52.11
N THR A 24 1.75 25.85 51.62
CA THR A 24 0.77 24.96 50.95
C THR A 24 0.91 25.01 49.42
N HIS A 25 0.31 24.03 48.72
CA HIS A 25 0.52 23.63 47.32
C HIS A 25 0.48 24.70 46.19
N ASN A 26 0.24 25.98 46.50
CA ASN A 26 0.09 27.06 45.50
C ASN A 26 1.05 28.25 45.62
N THR A 27 1.96 28.27 46.58
CA THR A 27 3.04 29.27 46.57
C THR A 27 3.95 29.01 45.38
N SER A 28 4.05 29.98 44.46
CA SER A 28 4.89 29.83 43.29
C SER A 28 6.33 29.67 43.77
N ILE A 29 7.04 28.66 43.26
CA ILE A 29 8.48 28.47 43.54
C ILE A 29 9.29 29.74 43.13
N SER A 30 8.70 30.63 42.31
CA SER A 30 9.23 31.96 42.01
C SER A 30 9.26 32.89 43.23
N ASP A 31 8.28 32.79 44.14
CA ASP A 31 8.21 33.63 45.35
C ASP A 31 9.23 33.18 46.40
N VAL A 32 9.53 31.88 46.46
CA VAL A 32 10.63 31.32 47.26
C VAL A 32 12.00 31.70 46.68
N SER A 33 12.13 31.78 45.35
CA SER A 33 13.36 32.26 44.68
C SER A 33 13.65 33.74 44.98
N LYS A 34 12.60 34.57 45.09
CA LYS A 34 12.70 36.01 45.38
C LYS A 34 13.12 36.33 46.82
N SER A 35 12.86 35.45 47.78
CA SER A 35 13.22 35.65 49.19
C SER A 35 14.64 35.18 49.54
N ILE A 36 15.29 34.42 48.66
CA ILE A 36 16.67 33.93 48.84
C ILE A 36 17.71 35.06 49.05
N PRO A 37 17.72 36.16 48.28
CA PRO A 37 18.68 37.26 48.49
C PRO A 37 18.53 37.92 49.87
N THR A 38 17.30 38.07 50.35
CA THR A 38 16.98 38.70 51.65
C THR A 38 17.48 37.85 52.81
N ILE A 39 17.24 36.53 52.76
CA ILE A 39 17.74 35.57 53.75
C ILE A 39 19.28 35.51 53.73
N THR A 40 19.88 35.60 52.54
CA THR A 40 21.35 35.62 52.39
C THR A 40 21.94 36.90 53.02
N ALA A 41 21.28 38.04 52.83
CA ALA A 41 21.69 39.31 53.43
C ALA A 41 21.55 39.30 54.97
N GLU A 42 20.44 38.79 55.52
CA GLU A 42 20.24 38.67 56.97
C GLU A 42 21.27 37.74 57.63
N ILE A 43 21.57 36.60 57.01
CA ILE A 43 22.62 35.69 57.49
C ILE A 43 23.98 36.38 57.48
N GLN A 44 24.32 37.12 56.43
CA GLN A 44 25.60 37.82 56.30
C GLN A 44 25.73 38.97 57.33
N THR A 45 24.63 39.67 57.61
CA THR A 45 24.58 40.74 58.62
C THR A 45 24.75 40.15 60.03
N THR A 46 24.08 39.04 60.33
CA THR A 46 24.19 38.33 61.63
C THR A 46 25.59 37.73 61.83
N THR A 47 26.22 37.27 60.75
CA THR A 47 27.59 36.71 60.75
C THR A 47 28.65 37.78 61.06
N ASN A 48 28.52 38.97 60.47
CA ASN A 48 29.45 40.08 60.71
C ASN A 48 29.39 40.58 62.17
N VAL A 49 28.20 40.59 62.79
CA VAL A 49 28.03 40.98 64.20
C VAL A 49 28.70 39.98 65.16
N PHE A 50 28.70 38.69 64.83
CA PHE A 50 29.23 37.65 65.73
C PHE A 50 30.75 37.42 65.60
N LEU A 51 31.32 37.67 64.40
CA LEU A 51 32.76 37.52 64.15
C LEU A 51 33.62 38.66 64.71
N LEU A 52 33.05 39.86 64.86
CA LEU A 52 33.75 41.07 65.32
C LEU A 52 33.69 41.30 66.85
N GLY A 53 33.05 40.42 67.62
CA GLY A 53 32.66 40.69 69.01
C GLY A 53 33.53 40.13 70.15
N ARG A 54 34.57 39.32 69.93
CA ARG A 54 35.40 38.76 71.03
C ARG A 54 36.88 38.56 70.67
N ASP A 55 37.73 39.19 71.47
CA ASP A 55 39.20 39.07 71.43
C ASP A 55 39.69 37.62 71.59
N GLU A 56 40.64 37.20 70.74
CA GLU A 56 41.18 35.84 70.66
C GLU A 56 42.00 35.39 71.88
N ASN A 57 42.43 36.35 72.71
CA ASN A 57 43.40 36.13 73.78
C ASN A 57 42.79 35.53 75.07
N HIS A 58 41.47 35.39 75.17
CA HIS A 58 40.79 34.84 76.36
C HIS A 58 39.96 33.56 76.13
N MET A 59 40.05 32.93 74.96
CA MET A 59 39.28 31.72 74.66
C MET A 59 40.03 30.42 74.98
N ASN A 60 39.38 29.50 75.69
CA ASN A 60 39.91 28.15 75.93
C ASN A 60 39.77 27.24 74.67
N THR A 61 40.40 26.07 74.69
CA THR A 61 40.52 25.17 73.53
C THR A 61 39.16 24.69 72.99
N ASP A 62 38.19 24.44 73.88
CA ASP A 62 36.83 24.03 73.49
C ASP A 62 36.03 25.19 72.89
N GLN A 63 36.18 26.40 73.42
CA GLN A 63 35.55 27.60 72.85
C GLN A 63 36.06 27.90 71.44
N ARG A 64 37.36 27.69 71.17
CA ARG A 64 37.93 27.81 69.81
C ARG A 64 37.38 26.75 68.86
N ARG A 65 37.18 25.50 69.33
CA ARG A 65 36.54 24.43 68.55
C ARG A 65 35.10 24.77 68.18
N TRP A 66 34.29 25.22 69.14
CA TRP A 66 32.90 25.61 68.89
C TRP A 66 32.80 26.82 67.95
N ARG A 67 33.65 27.83 68.10
CA ARG A 67 33.72 28.98 67.18
C ARG A 67 34.07 28.52 65.77
N ASN A 68 35.09 27.68 65.61
CA ASN A 68 35.51 27.19 64.29
C ASN A 68 34.45 26.29 63.63
N MET A 69 33.75 25.45 64.39
CA MET A 69 32.60 24.67 63.89
C MET A 69 31.43 25.58 63.46
N PHE A 70 31.18 26.66 64.19
CA PHE A 70 30.12 27.63 63.88
C PHE A 70 30.49 28.50 62.66
N ILE A 71 31.76 28.88 62.51
CA ILE A 71 32.26 29.56 61.30
C ILE A 71 32.15 28.63 60.09
N LEU A 72 32.52 27.35 60.22
CA LEU A 72 32.37 26.36 59.15
C LEU A 72 30.90 26.14 58.75
N SER A 73 29.97 26.11 59.70
CA SER A 73 28.54 25.98 59.40
C SER A 73 27.99 27.22 58.69
N ILE A 74 28.43 28.43 59.08
CA ILE A 74 28.04 29.68 58.44
C ILE A 74 28.63 29.82 57.03
N LEU A 75 29.90 29.48 56.84
CA LEU A 75 30.52 29.50 55.51
C LEU A 75 29.90 28.47 54.55
N SER A 76 29.24 27.44 55.07
CA SER A 76 28.52 26.45 54.26
C SER A 76 27.12 26.91 53.80
N LEU A 77 26.51 27.89 54.47
CA LEU A 77 25.15 28.37 54.16
C LEU A 77 25.01 29.01 52.77
N PRO A 78 25.92 29.90 52.30
CA PRO A 78 25.88 30.41 50.93
C PRO A 78 25.97 29.32 49.87
N LEU A 79 26.75 28.26 50.14
CA LEU A 79 26.86 27.10 49.26
C LEU A 79 25.54 26.31 49.20
N VAL A 80 24.88 26.10 50.35
CA VAL A 80 23.55 25.45 50.43
C VAL A 80 22.50 26.27 49.69
N VAL A 81 22.51 27.60 49.84
CA VAL A 81 21.60 28.51 49.13
C VAL A 81 21.85 28.47 47.62
N LEU A 82 23.11 28.54 47.18
CA LEU A 82 23.47 28.44 45.76
C LEU A 82 23.05 27.10 45.15
N LEU A 83 23.24 26.00 45.89
CA LEU A 83 22.81 24.66 45.50
C LEU A 83 21.28 24.57 45.42
N SER A 84 20.55 25.19 46.35
CA SER A 84 19.08 25.24 46.33
C SER A 84 18.52 26.02 45.14
N LYS A 85 19.15 27.16 44.78
CA LYS A 85 18.77 27.96 43.62
C LYS A 85 19.01 27.21 42.31
N LYS A 86 20.18 26.58 42.14
CA LYS A 86 20.49 25.74 40.97
C LYS A 86 19.52 24.54 40.86
N PHE A 87 19.13 23.95 41.99
CA PHE A 87 18.17 22.87 42.03
C PHE A 87 16.76 23.33 41.61
N ILE A 88 16.30 24.49 42.09
CA ILE A 88 15.02 25.10 41.71
C ILE A 88 14.99 25.46 40.22
N GLU A 89 16.05 26.09 39.69
CA GLU A 89 16.17 26.41 38.26
C GLU A 89 16.11 25.15 37.38
N ARG A 90 16.71 24.05 37.85
CA ARG A 90 16.65 22.75 37.16
C ARG A 90 15.21 22.23 37.07
N ILE A 91 14.45 22.29 38.17
CA ILE A 91 13.05 21.85 38.21
C ILE A 91 12.18 22.73 37.30
N LEU A 92 12.35 24.04 37.32
CA LEU A 92 11.57 24.97 36.50
C LEU A 92 11.78 24.69 35.01
N LYS A 93 13.02 24.50 34.56
CA LYS A 93 13.31 24.15 33.17
C LYS A 93 12.75 22.78 32.76
N LEU A 94 12.77 21.78 33.65
CA LEU A 94 12.14 20.49 33.37
C LEU A 94 10.61 20.60 33.24
N ARG A 95 9.97 21.44 34.06
CA ARG A 95 8.53 21.74 33.94
C ARG A 95 8.21 22.45 32.63
N GLU A 96 9.06 23.38 32.20
CA GLU A 96 8.95 24.05 30.90
C GLU A 96 9.06 23.03 29.75
N ALA A 97 10.04 22.12 29.79
CA ALA A 97 10.18 21.07 28.78
C ALA A 97 8.94 20.15 28.73
N ALA A 98 8.37 19.81 29.88
CA ALA A 98 7.14 19.02 29.96
C ALA A 98 5.95 19.76 29.32
N ALA A 99 5.82 21.07 29.55
CA ALA A 99 4.79 21.89 28.93
C ALA A 99 4.93 21.93 27.40
N PHE A 100 6.15 22.05 26.88
CA PHE A 100 6.40 21.94 25.43
C PHE A 100 6.00 20.56 24.89
N ALA A 101 6.35 19.47 25.57
CA ALA A 101 5.98 18.12 25.14
C ALA A 101 4.46 17.88 25.15
N GLU A 102 3.74 18.49 26.09
CA GLU A 102 2.28 18.44 26.15
C GLU A 102 1.64 19.26 25.02
N ALA A 103 2.11 20.49 24.79
CA ALA A 103 1.68 21.31 23.67
C ALA A 103 1.93 20.61 22.32
N ALA A 104 3.09 19.97 22.17
CA ALA A 104 3.42 19.16 21.00
C ALA A 104 2.44 17.99 20.80
N SER A 105 2.05 17.32 21.89
CA SER A 105 1.08 16.23 21.85
C SER A 105 -0.30 16.72 21.42
N LYS A 106 -0.68 17.94 21.79
CA LYS A 106 -1.93 18.60 21.34
C LYS A 106 -1.85 18.94 19.85
N TYR A 107 -0.80 19.63 19.41
CA TYR A 107 -0.61 19.97 17.99
C TYR A 107 -0.60 18.73 17.09
N TYR A 108 0.00 17.63 17.55
CA TYR A 108 -0.03 16.36 16.83
C TYR A 108 -1.46 15.83 16.62
N LYS A 109 -2.32 15.91 17.64
CA LYS A 109 -3.74 15.51 17.53
C LYS A 109 -4.51 16.42 16.57
N ASP A 110 -4.19 17.70 16.56
CA ASP A 110 -4.79 18.70 15.68
C ASP A 110 -4.21 18.66 14.25
N VAL A 111 -3.36 17.67 13.92
CA VAL A 111 -2.73 17.49 12.60
C VAL A 111 -1.79 18.66 12.22
N ARG A 112 -1.36 19.45 13.22
CA ARG A 112 -0.41 20.57 13.10
C ARG A 112 1.02 20.07 13.32
N TYR A 113 1.51 19.29 12.34
CA TYR A 113 2.78 18.57 12.47
C TYR A 113 4.03 19.47 12.60
N PRO A 114 4.18 20.59 11.86
CA PRO A 114 5.34 21.47 12.02
C PRO A 114 5.47 22.03 13.45
N GLU A 115 4.37 22.48 14.04
CA GLU A 115 4.34 23.00 15.41
C GLU A 115 4.61 21.90 16.43
N ALA A 116 4.06 20.69 16.21
CA ALA A 116 4.38 19.54 17.06
C ALA A 116 5.89 19.23 17.04
N LEU A 117 6.53 19.26 15.87
CA LEU A 117 7.97 19.01 15.74
C LEU A 117 8.82 20.05 16.45
N ASP A 118 8.51 21.34 16.29
CA ASP A 118 9.21 22.44 16.98
C ASP A 118 9.10 22.30 18.51
N ASN A 119 7.90 22.04 19.02
CA ASN A 119 7.69 21.89 20.46
C ASN A 119 8.38 20.63 21.02
N TYR A 120 8.35 19.48 20.32
CA TYR A 120 9.13 18.32 20.74
C TYR A 120 10.63 18.59 20.69
N GLN A 121 11.13 19.34 19.70
CA GLN A 121 12.55 19.71 19.62
C GLN A 121 12.95 20.59 20.81
N ARG A 122 12.16 21.62 21.15
CA ARG A 122 12.43 22.47 22.32
C ARG A 122 12.45 21.68 23.62
N ALA A 123 11.51 20.75 23.80
CA ALA A 123 11.50 19.87 24.96
C ALA A 123 12.80 19.03 25.04
N ILE A 124 13.25 18.46 23.92
CA ILE A 124 14.49 17.68 23.81
C ILE A 124 15.72 18.56 24.09
N ASP A 125 15.77 19.79 23.58
CA ASP A 125 16.89 20.72 23.76
C ASP A 125 17.04 21.16 25.21
N ILE A 126 15.93 21.37 25.92
CA ILE A 126 15.95 21.69 27.35
C ILE A 126 16.36 20.46 28.15
N GLN A 127 15.75 19.31 27.88
CA GLN A 127 16.02 18.06 28.60
C GLN A 127 17.46 17.58 28.42
N SER A 128 18.02 17.64 27.21
CA SER A 128 19.39 17.20 26.91
C SER A 128 20.47 18.01 27.64
N LYS A 129 20.19 19.27 27.99
CA LYS A 129 21.10 20.12 28.78
C LYS A 129 21.04 19.82 30.28
N ILE A 130 19.99 19.16 30.75
CA ILE A 130 19.68 19.02 32.18
C ILE A 130 19.73 17.58 32.67
N LEU A 131 19.28 16.65 31.83
CA LEU A 131 19.14 15.24 32.15
C LEU A 131 20.33 14.47 31.60
N SER A 132 20.53 13.26 32.12
CA SER A 132 21.46 12.30 31.50
C SER A 132 21.07 12.08 30.03
N PRO A 133 22.04 11.91 29.11
CA PRO A 133 21.75 11.49 27.73
C PRO A 133 20.92 10.21 27.64
N THR A 134 20.92 9.39 28.68
CA THR A 134 20.17 8.15 28.79
C THR A 134 18.81 8.31 29.50
N HIS A 135 18.33 9.52 29.79
CA HIS A 135 17.10 9.70 30.55
C HIS A 135 15.84 9.25 29.80
N SER A 136 14.92 8.58 30.48
CA SER A 136 13.71 7.99 29.89
C SER A 136 12.76 9.00 29.24
N GLU A 137 12.65 10.21 29.80
CA GLU A 137 11.87 11.30 29.19
C GLU A 137 12.41 11.73 27.83
N LEU A 138 13.73 11.71 27.64
CA LEU A 138 14.36 12.04 26.37
C LEU A 138 13.97 10.99 25.31
N ALA A 139 14.00 9.71 25.68
CA ALA A 139 13.52 8.63 24.82
C ALA A 139 12.03 8.78 24.46
N ALA A 140 11.19 9.20 25.42
CA ALA A 140 9.77 9.41 25.17
C ALA A 140 9.53 10.53 24.15
N ASN A 141 10.24 11.65 24.25
CA ASN A 141 10.13 12.76 23.32
C ASN A 141 10.70 12.42 21.94
N TYR A 142 11.84 11.72 21.85
CA TYR A 142 12.33 11.19 20.57
C TYR A 142 11.31 10.25 19.91
N LYS A 143 10.71 9.32 20.66
CA LYS A 143 9.69 8.42 20.12
C LYS A 143 8.48 9.19 19.58
N LYS A 144 7.95 10.15 20.35
CA LYS A 144 6.82 10.97 19.92
C LYS A 144 7.16 11.81 18.68
N LYS A 145 8.35 12.39 18.61
CA LYS A 145 8.84 13.11 17.43
C LYS A 145 8.97 12.20 16.20
N GLY A 146 9.46 10.96 16.40
CA GLY A 146 9.47 9.92 15.37
C GLY A 146 8.07 9.58 14.84
N ALA A 147 7.06 9.56 15.72
CA ALA A 147 5.67 9.35 15.32
C ALA A 147 5.13 10.49 14.44
N VAL A 148 5.48 11.74 14.73
CA VAL A 148 5.11 12.89 13.88
C VAL A 148 5.71 12.74 12.48
N TYR A 149 7.02 12.46 12.38
CA TYR A 149 7.66 12.24 11.07
C TYR A 149 7.07 11.06 10.31
N SER A 150 6.76 9.97 11.01
CA SER A 150 6.10 8.80 10.41
C SER A 150 4.75 9.18 9.79
N LYS A 151 3.94 10.00 10.47
CA LYS A 151 2.66 10.49 9.93
C LYS A 151 2.82 11.43 8.73
N MET A 152 3.90 12.19 8.68
CA MET A 152 4.24 13.03 7.52
C MET A 152 4.78 12.23 6.33
N GLY A 153 5.11 10.95 6.51
CA GLY A 153 5.76 10.12 5.50
C GLY A 153 7.28 10.31 5.41
N ASP A 154 7.90 11.06 6.34
CA ASP A 154 9.36 11.21 6.42
C ASP A 154 9.95 10.02 7.17
N HIS A 155 10.03 8.87 6.48
CA HIS A 155 10.46 7.60 7.07
C HIS A 155 11.92 7.64 7.56
N SER A 156 12.80 8.41 6.92
CA SER A 156 14.20 8.53 7.31
C SER A 156 14.34 9.19 8.68
N ARG A 157 13.72 10.37 8.86
CA ARG A 157 13.75 11.05 10.16
C ARG A 157 12.93 10.32 11.21
N ALA A 158 11.87 9.62 10.84
CA ALA A 158 11.14 8.76 11.77
C ALA A 158 12.07 7.68 12.36
N LEU A 159 12.80 6.95 11.52
CA LEU A 159 13.76 5.93 11.96
C LEU A 159 14.89 6.52 12.79
N GLU A 160 15.44 7.68 12.42
CA GLU A 160 16.49 8.35 13.22
C GLU A 160 16.01 8.60 14.66
N ASN A 161 14.81 9.17 14.82
CA ASN A 161 14.27 9.49 16.13
C ASN A 161 13.85 8.22 16.91
N TYR A 162 13.27 7.22 16.25
CA TYR A 162 12.96 5.94 16.91
C TYR A 162 14.21 5.17 17.35
N ASN A 163 15.27 5.15 16.54
CA ASN A 163 16.52 4.50 16.89
C ASN A 163 17.21 5.20 18.06
N ARG A 164 17.19 6.55 18.12
CA ARG A 164 17.66 7.29 19.30
C ARG A 164 16.86 6.94 20.56
N ALA A 165 15.53 6.85 20.44
CA ALA A 165 14.69 6.43 21.56
C ALA A 165 15.00 4.99 22.00
N LEU A 166 15.22 4.08 21.05
CA LEU A 166 15.54 2.68 21.31
C LEU A 166 16.91 2.54 22.00
N GLU A 167 17.94 3.25 21.52
CA GLU A 167 19.28 3.22 22.11
C GLU A 167 19.26 3.66 23.58
N ILE A 168 18.53 4.72 23.90
CA ILE A 168 18.35 5.19 25.28
C ILE A 168 17.62 4.12 26.12
N GLN A 169 16.56 3.52 25.57
CA GLN A 169 15.77 2.50 26.25
C GLN A 169 16.59 1.23 26.52
N GLU A 170 17.39 0.76 25.56
CA GLU A 170 18.23 -0.44 25.73
C GLU A 170 19.31 -0.24 26.80
N LYS A 171 19.79 1.00 26.99
CA LYS A 171 20.77 1.34 28.04
C LYS A 171 20.17 1.49 29.44
N THR A 172 18.85 1.72 29.56
CA THR A 172 18.22 2.10 30.85
C THR A 172 17.13 1.18 31.33
N LEU A 173 16.49 0.43 30.44
CA LEU A 173 15.36 -0.41 30.77
C LEU A 173 15.80 -1.88 30.79
N PRO A 174 15.17 -2.72 31.64
CA PRO A 174 15.35 -4.16 31.56
C PRO A 174 15.04 -4.69 30.16
N MET A 175 15.71 -5.76 29.76
CA MET A 175 15.59 -6.39 28.42
C MET A 175 14.14 -6.74 28.02
N LEU A 176 13.24 -6.95 28.99
CA LEU A 176 11.83 -7.31 28.76
C LEU A 176 10.85 -6.14 28.99
N HIS A 177 11.35 -4.91 29.09
CA HIS A 177 10.50 -3.77 29.39
C HIS A 177 9.49 -3.49 28.24
N PRO A 178 8.18 -3.31 28.52
CA PRO A 178 7.15 -3.11 27.49
C PRO A 178 7.42 -1.95 26.52
N SER A 179 8.09 -0.89 26.97
CA SER A 179 8.49 0.23 26.11
C SER A 179 9.37 -0.20 24.94
N LEU A 180 10.31 -1.14 25.13
CA LEU A 180 11.14 -1.68 24.05
C LEU A 180 10.26 -2.33 22.98
N ALA A 181 9.27 -3.14 23.39
CA ALA A 181 8.33 -3.76 22.46
C ALA A 181 7.48 -2.72 21.70
N THR A 182 7.14 -1.58 22.31
CA THR A 182 6.43 -0.50 21.59
C THR A 182 7.33 0.15 20.55
N THR A 183 8.57 0.46 20.89
CA THR A 183 9.51 1.11 19.97
C THR A 183 9.89 0.19 18.81
N TYR A 184 10.13 -1.10 19.06
CA TYR A 184 10.31 -2.09 18.01
C TYR A 184 9.09 -2.18 17.08
N ASN A 185 7.87 -2.16 17.61
CA ASN A 185 6.66 -2.15 16.78
C ASN A 185 6.56 -0.87 15.92
N ASP A 186 6.91 0.29 16.47
CA ASP A 186 6.90 1.56 15.74
C ASP A 186 7.95 1.58 14.61
N ILE A 187 9.15 1.07 14.86
CA ILE A 187 10.21 0.89 13.84
C ILE A 187 9.75 -0.10 12.76
N GLY A 188 9.15 -1.23 13.16
CA GLY A 188 8.60 -2.22 12.25
C GLY A 188 7.54 -1.62 11.31
N SER A 189 6.68 -0.72 11.82
CA SER A 189 5.68 -0.01 11.03
C SER A 189 6.31 0.91 9.99
N VAL A 190 7.41 1.60 10.32
CA VAL A 190 8.10 2.44 9.33
C VAL A 190 8.74 1.59 8.23
N TYR A 191 9.43 0.49 8.59
CA TYR A 191 10.00 -0.41 7.58
C TYR A 191 8.93 -1.06 6.69
N PHE A 192 7.77 -1.40 7.26
CA PHE A 192 6.64 -1.91 6.48
C PHE A 192 6.18 -0.88 5.43
N HIS A 193 6.01 0.40 5.80
CA HIS A 193 5.63 1.45 4.85
C HIS A 193 6.69 1.74 3.79
N MET A 194 7.97 1.50 4.09
CA MET A 194 9.06 1.58 3.10
C MET A 194 9.11 0.38 2.14
N GLY A 195 8.34 -0.68 2.39
CA GLY A 195 8.41 -1.95 1.65
C GLY A 195 9.57 -2.87 2.09
N GLU A 196 10.25 -2.56 3.18
CA GLU A 196 11.38 -3.34 3.73
C GLU A 196 10.86 -4.46 4.64
N TYR A 197 10.09 -5.39 4.07
CA TYR A 197 9.30 -6.37 4.82
C TYR A 197 10.11 -7.25 5.79
N LEU A 198 11.32 -7.66 5.42
CA LEU A 198 12.16 -8.49 6.29
C LEU A 198 12.59 -7.74 7.56
N LYS A 199 12.94 -6.46 7.44
CA LYS A 199 13.27 -5.61 8.59
C LYS A 199 12.04 -5.33 9.44
N ALA A 200 10.87 -5.18 8.82
CA ALA A 200 9.61 -5.07 9.54
C ALA A 200 9.33 -6.32 10.39
N LEU A 201 9.44 -7.52 9.80
CA LEU A 201 9.27 -8.79 10.51
C LEU A 201 10.28 -8.95 11.65
N GLU A 202 11.55 -8.60 11.45
CA GLU A 202 12.57 -8.68 12.50
C GLU A 202 12.15 -7.84 13.73
N ASN A 203 11.74 -6.60 13.51
CA ASN A 203 11.33 -5.70 14.58
C ASN A 203 10.02 -6.15 15.24
N TYR A 204 9.02 -6.58 14.48
CA TYR A 204 7.78 -7.10 15.05
C TYR A 204 7.98 -8.41 15.83
N ASN A 205 8.89 -9.28 15.38
CA ASN A 205 9.25 -10.50 16.12
C ASN A 205 9.99 -10.19 17.41
N LYS A 206 10.90 -9.19 17.43
CA LYS A 206 11.51 -8.69 18.69
C LYS A 206 10.45 -8.17 19.65
N ALA A 207 9.50 -7.37 19.15
CA ALA A 207 8.37 -6.88 19.96
C ALA A 207 7.49 -8.01 20.50
N LEU A 208 7.20 -9.03 19.68
CA LEU A 208 6.42 -10.20 20.06
C LEU A 208 7.16 -11.02 21.14
N ALA A 209 8.45 -11.30 20.95
CA ALA A 209 9.25 -12.07 21.91
C ALA A 209 9.31 -11.41 23.29
N ILE A 210 9.44 -10.09 23.35
CA ILE A 210 9.38 -9.33 24.61
C ILE A 210 8.01 -9.53 25.27
N ARG A 211 6.91 -9.39 24.51
CA ARG A 211 5.55 -9.52 25.06
C ARG A 211 5.20 -10.94 25.47
N GLN A 212 5.66 -11.97 24.75
CA GLN A 212 5.45 -13.38 25.10
C GLN A 212 6.13 -13.76 26.41
N LYS A 213 7.29 -13.16 26.70
CA LYS A 213 7.98 -13.36 27.99
C LYS A 213 7.34 -12.55 29.12
N ALA A 214 6.75 -11.40 28.80
CA ALA A 214 6.15 -10.51 29.80
C ALA A 214 4.70 -10.86 30.17
N PHE A 215 3.97 -11.60 29.33
CA PHE A 215 2.55 -11.87 29.51
C PHE A 215 2.18 -13.33 29.24
N PRO A 216 1.12 -13.86 29.89
CA PRO A 216 0.58 -15.18 29.58
C PRO A 216 0.12 -15.32 28.11
N PRO A 217 0.07 -16.55 27.54
CA PRO A 217 -0.24 -16.78 26.12
C PRO A 217 -1.58 -16.20 25.61
N SER A 218 -2.58 -16.02 26.47
CA SER A 218 -3.89 -15.45 26.13
C SER A 218 -4.02 -13.94 26.40
N HIS A 219 -2.94 -13.27 26.81
CA HIS A 219 -3.01 -11.87 27.19
C HIS A 219 -3.20 -10.96 25.98
N LEU A 220 -4.17 -10.04 26.04
CA LEU A 220 -4.62 -9.20 24.92
C LEU A 220 -3.49 -8.40 24.24
N LYS A 221 -2.43 -8.02 24.96
CA LYS A 221 -1.26 -7.32 24.37
C LYS A 221 -0.47 -8.15 23.34
N LEU A 222 -0.71 -9.47 23.27
CA LEU A 222 -0.14 -10.36 22.26
C LEU A 222 -0.87 -10.30 20.92
N ALA A 223 -2.11 -9.79 20.85
CA ALA A 223 -2.84 -9.67 19.60
C ALA A 223 -2.19 -8.67 18.63
N THR A 224 -1.73 -7.51 19.12
CA THR A 224 -1.19 -6.45 18.24
C THR A 224 0.04 -6.87 17.43
N PRO A 225 1.09 -7.52 18.00
CA PRO A 225 2.22 -7.97 17.19
C PRO A 225 1.81 -9.05 16.18
N TYR A 226 0.90 -9.97 16.53
CA TYR A 226 0.38 -10.93 15.56
C TYR A 226 -0.36 -10.24 14.40
N MET A 227 -1.18 -9.22 14.68
CA MET A 227 -1.83 -8.39 13.64
C MET A 227 -0.79 -7.70 12.75
N SER A 228 0.25 -7.11 13.33
CA SER A 228 1.32 -6.46 12.59
C SER A 228 2.09 -7.44 11.69
N ILE A 229 2.47 -8.61 12.23
CA ILE A 229 3.17 -9.66 11.49
C ILE A 229 2.30 -10.20 10.36
N ALA A 230 1.02 -10.45 10.63
CA ALA A 230 0.05 -10.88 9.62
C ALA A 230 -0.04 -9.88 8.46
N THR A 231 -0.08 -8.59 8.77
CA THR A 231 -0.11 -7.51 7.77
C THR A 231 1.16 -7.47 6.92
N VAL A 232 2.33 -7.77 7.50
CA VAL A 232 3.58 -7.87 6.72
C VAL A 232 3.56 -9.09 5.80
N TYR A 233 3.16 -10.27 6.30
CA TYR A 233 3.03 -11.47 5.46
C TYR A 233 2.01 -11.27 4.34
N HIS A 234 0.90 -10.58 4.62
CA HIS A 234 -0.09 -10.20 3.62
C HIS A 234 0.54 -9.31 2.54
N GLY A 235 1.31 -8.27 2.93
CA GLY A 235 2.04 -7.42 1.98
C GLY A 235 3.12 -8.14 1.17
N MET A 236 3.62 -9.27 1.64
CA MET A 236 4.56 -10.15 0.91
C MET A 236 3.86 -11.13 -0.05
N GLY A 237 2.53 -11.29 0.04
CA GLY A 237 1.77 -12.33 -0.67
C GLY A 237 1.80 -13.71 0.01
N GLU A 238 2.32 -13.80 1.24
CA GLU A 238 2.39 -15.03 2.03
C GLU A 238 1.05 -15.26 2.76
N HIS A 239 -0.02 -15.48 2.00
CA HIS A 239 -1.40 -15.47 2.51
C HIS A 239 -1.68 -16.48 3.63
N ILE A 240 -1.08 -17.68 3.58
CA ILE A 240 -1.26 -18.71 4.61
C ILE A 240 -0.69 -18.24 5.95
N LYS A 241 0.56 -17.73 5.96
CA LYS A 241 1.21 -17.20 7.17
C LYS A 241 0.48 -15.98 7.70
N ALA A 242 -0.04 -15.13 6.82
CA ALA A 242 -0.87 -14.00 7.21
C ALA A 242 -2.14 -14.47 7.94
N LEU A 243 -2.84 -15.44 7.37
CA LEU A 243 -4.08 -16.00 7.94
C LEU A 243 -3.83 -16.67 9.30
N GLU A 244 -2.76 -17.44 9.45
CA GLU A 244 -2.36 -18.04 10.72
C GLU A 244 -2.17 -16.99 11.83
N ASN A 245 -1.48 -15.88 11.52
CA ASN A 245 -1.22 -14.83 12.48
C ASN A 245 -2.47 -13.99 12.79
N TYR A 246 -3.33 -13.71 11.79
CA TYR A 246 -4.61 -13.06 12.03
C TYR A 246 -5.53 -13.93 12.90
N ASN A 247 -5.61 -15.24 12.64
CA ASN A 247 -6.41 -16.15 13.45
C ASN A 247 -5.91 -16.27 14.90
N LYS A 248 -4.58 -16.26 15.12
CA LYS A 248 -4.01 -16.19 16.47
C LYS A 248 -4.40 -14.91 17.20
N ALA A 249 -4.36 -13.77 16.52
CA ALA A 249 -4.81 -12.51 17.09
C ALA A 249 -6.32 -12.54 17.42
N LEU A 250 -7.14 -13.05 16.50
CA LEU A 250 -8.58 -13.20 16.69
C LEU A 250 -8.91 -14.11 17.88
N GLU A 251 -8.24 -15.25 18.03
CA GLU A 251 -8.44 -16.17 19.15
C GLU A 251 -8.14 -15.50 20.51
N ILE A 252 -7.03 -14.76 20.59
CA ILE A 252 -6.67 -14.00 21.80
C ILE A 252 -7.73 -12.94 22.10
N GLU A 253 -8.20 -12.22 21.09
CA GLU A 253 -9.22 -11.18 21.24
C GLU A 253 -10.57 -11.76 21.66
N GLN A 254 -11.02 -12.86 21.07
CA GLN A 254 -12.28 -13.54 21.41
C GLN A 254 -12.28 -14.08 22.84
N LYS A 255 -11.14 -14.55 23.36
CA LYS A 255 -11.03 -15.00 24.77
C LYS A 255 -10.99 -13.84 25.76
N GLY A 256 -10.51 -12.66 25.35
CA GLY A 256 -10.22 -11.54 26.24
C GLY A 256 -11.20 -10.37 26.17
N LEU A 257 -12.12 -10.36 25.21
CA LEU A 257 -13.03 -9.25 24.91
C LEU A 257 -14.48 -9.74 24.76
N SER A 258 -15.45 -8.82 24.91
CA SER A 258 -16.84 -9.12 24.55
C SER A 258 -17.00 -9.34 23.05
N GLU A 259 -17.99 -10.14 22.63
CA GLU A 259 -18.25 -10.44 21.21
C GLU A 259 -18.56 -9.19 20.37
N THR A 260 -19.04 -8.12 21.02
CA THR A 260 -19.32 -6.83 20.39
C THR A 260 -18.15 -5.85 20.48
N HIS A 261 -16.97 -6.25 20.94
CA HIS A 261 -15.87 -5.30 21.13
C HIS A 261 -15.31 -4.79 19.77
N PRO A 262 -15.13 -3.47 19.57
CA PRO A 262 -14.68 -2.90 18.28
C PRO A 262 -13.37 -3.43 17.69
N LYS A 263 -12.46 -3.94 18.54
CA LYS A 263 -11.22 -4.62 18.07
C LYS A 263 -11.52 -5.85 17.23
N LEU A 264 -12.54 -6.65 17.59
CA LEU A 264 -12.95 -7.81 16.81
C LEU A 264 -13.39 -7.40 15.40
N ALA A 265 -14.11 -6.28 15.26
CA ALA A 265 -14.48 -5.75 13.94
C ALA A 265 -13.26 -5.39 13.09
N THR A 266 -12.23 -4.78 13.70
CA THR A 266 -10.95 -4.50 12.99
C THR A 266 -10.29 -5.80 12.52
N THR A 267 -10.24 -6.82 13.37
CA THR A 267 -9.62 -8.11 13.03
C THR A 267 -10.40 -8.86 11.95
N TYR A 268 -11.74 -8.89 12.04
CA TYR A 268 -12.59 -9.45 10.98
C TYR A 268 -12.43 -8.71 9.66
N ASN A 269 -12.35 -7.37 9.64
CA ASN A 269 -12.10 -6.60 8.42
C ASN A 269 -10.76 -6.96 7.76
N ASN A 270 -9.71 -7.17 8.55
CA ASN A 270 -8.39 -7.54 8.02
C ASN A 270 -8.37 -8.97 7.47
N ILE A 271 -8.99 -9.92 8.18
CA ILE A 271 -9.19 -11.29 7.70
C ILE A 271 -10.01 -11.30 6.40
N ALA A 272 -11.08 -10.51 6.34
CA ALA A 272 -11.93 -10.38 5.17
C ALA A 272 -11.17 -9.81 3.96
N THR A 273 -10.31 -8.82 4.19
CA THR A 273 -9.42 -8.26 3.15
C THR A 273 -8.49 -9.34 2.62
N LEU A 274 -7.88 -10.14 3.50
CA LEU A 274 -7.01 -11.24 3.10
C LEU A 274 -7.77 -12.30 2.28
N TYR A 275 -8.97 -12.70 2.69
CA TYR A 275 -9.79 -13.63 1.91
C TYR A 275 -10.19 -13.05 0.54
N SER A 276 -10.49 -11.75 0.47
CA SER A 276 -10.77 -11.07 -0.79
C SER A 276 -9.57 -11.15 -1.74
N ASP A 277 -8.36 -10.93 -1.24
CA ASP A 277 -7.13 -10.99 -2.04
C ASP A 277 -6.79 -12.43 -2.47
N MET A 278 -7.18 -13.43 -1.67
CA MET A 278 -7.10 -14.85 -2.04
C MET A 278 -8.18 -15.28 -3.05
N GLY A 279 -9.16 -14.42 -3.37
CA GLY A 279 -10.32 -14.76 -4.20
C GLY A 279 -11.40 -15.57 -3.49
N GLU A 280 -11.29 -15.78 -2.17
CA GLU A 280 -12.28 -16.47 -1.33
C GLU A 280 -13.43 -15.50 -0.94
N TYR A 281 -14.12 -14.95 -1.93
CA TYR A 281 -15.08 -13.86 -1.77
C TYR A 281 -16.22 -14.16 -0.78
N SER A 282 -16.71 -15.40 -0.73
CA SER A 282 -17.77 -15.79 0.23
C SER A 282 -17.32 -15.64 1.68
N ARG A 283 -16.09 -16.06 2.01
CA ARG A 283 -15.52 -15.91 3.35
C ARG A 283 -15.15 -14.47 3.65
N ALA A 284 -14.73 -13.71 2.64
CA ALA A 284 -14.52 -12.28 2.78
C ALA A 284 -15.83 -11.58 3.19
N LEU A 285 -16.94 -11.85 2.48
CA LEU A 285 -18.25 -11.29 2.82
C LEU A 285 -18.73 -11.71 4.21
N GLU A 286 -18.53 -12.98 4.60
CA GLU A 286 -18.88 -13.46 5.95
C GLU A 286 -18.16 -12.64 7.03
N ASN A 287 -16.85 -12.43 6.90
CA ASN A 287 -16.06 -11.68 7.88
C ASN A 287 -16.38 -10.18 7.84
N TYR A 288 -16.57 -9.58 6.66
CA TYR A 288 -17.02 -8.19 6.56
C TYR A 288 -18.39 -7.98 7.21
N ASN A 289 -19.33 -8.92 7.04
CA ASN A 289 -20.64 -8.83 7.68
C ASN A 289 -20.56 -8.98 9.20
N LYS A 290 -19.69 -9.85 9.73
CA LYS A 290 -19.40 -9.91 11.18
C LYS A 290 -18.83 -8.59 11.71
N ALA A 291 -17.90 -7.98 10.99
CA ALA A 291 -17.36 -6.67 11.35
C ALA A 291 -18.44 -5.57 11.30
N LEU A 292 -19.28 -5.58 10.27
CA LEU A 292 -20.36 -4.62 10.09
C LEU A 292 -21.41 -4.72 11.21
N ASP A 293 -21.82 -5.93 11.59
CA ASP A 293 -22.76 -6.19 12.68
C ASP A 293 -22.23 -5.65 14.03
N ILE A 294 -20.95 -5.92 14.35
CA ILE A 294 -20.29 -5.35 15.54
C ILE A 294 -20.28 -3.82 15.47
N GLN A 295 -19.92 -3.25 14.32
CA GLN A 295 -19.87 -1.80 14.15
C GLN A 295 -21.25 -1.15 14.30
N GLN A 296 -22.31 -1.73 13.71
CA GLN A 296 -23.67 -1.22 13.80
C GLN A 296 -24.23 -1.23 15.23
N ARG A 297 -23.82 -2.19 16.07
CA ARG A 297 -24.21 -2.23 17.49
C ARG A 297 -23.50 -1.20 18.36
N ASN A 298 -22.32 -0.73 17.98
CA ASN A 298 -21.47 0.12 18.82
C ASN A 298 -21.31 1.56 18.31
N LEU A 299 -21.64 1.82 17.06
CA LEU A 299 -21.37 3.08 16.38
C LEU A 299 -22.67 3.71 15.86
N SER A 300 -22.67 5.03 15.72
CA SER A 300 -23.75 5.75 15.01
C SER A 300 -23.90 5.22 13.58
N THR A 301 -25.12 5.23 13.04
CA THR A 301 -25.42 4.84 11.64
C THR A 301 -24.66 5.67 10.61
N LEU A 302 -24.17 6.85 10.99
CA LEU A 302 -23.35 7.72 10.15
C LEU A 302 -21.84 7.61 10.46
N HIS A 303 -21.40 6.64 11.26
CA HIS A 303 -19.99 6.54 11.60
C HIS A 303 -19.12 6.19 10.38
N PRO A 304 -18.02 6.92 10.11
CA PRO A 304 -17.16 6.70 8.94
C PRO A 304 -16.54 5.29 8.81
N ASP A 305 -16.46 4.53 9.89
CA ASP A 305 -15.97 3.15 9.85
C ASP A 305 -16.97 2.20 9.19
N LEU A 306 -18.28 2.47 9.30
CA LEU A 306 -19.31 1.74 8.54
C LEU A 306 -19.12 1.95 7.03
N ALA A 307 -18.85 3.19 6.61
CA ALA A 307 -18.57 3.51 5.21
C ALA A 307 -17.32 2.77 4.69
N SER A 308 -16.30 2.59 5.54
CA SER A 308 -15.11 1.83 5.16
C SER A 308 -15.44 0.35 4.92
N THR A 309 -16.24 -0.26 5.80
CA THR A 309 -16.70 -1.64 5.64
C THR A 309 -17.61 -1.80 4.40
N TYR A 310 -18.53 -0.87 4.16
CA TYR A 310 -19.36 -0.87 2.94
C TYR A 310 -18.53 -0.74 1.66
N ASN A 311 -17.52 0.14 1.63
CA ASN A 311 -16.60 0.21 0.49
C ASN A 311 -15.91 -1.14 0.23
N ASN A 312 -15.49 -1.83 1.29
CA ASN A 312 -14.82 -3.12 1.14
C ASN A 312 -15.77 -4.22 0.65
N ILE A 313 -17.00 -4.28 1.20
CA ILE A 313 -18.06 -5.18 0.70
C ILE A 313 -18.37 -4.89 -0.76
N GLY A 314 -18.48 -3.62 -1.13
CA GLY A 314 -18.68 -3.20 -2.52
C GLY A 314 -17.53 -3.65 -3.44
N SER A 315 -16.29 -3.60 -2.95
CA SER A 315 -15.12 -4.13 -3.66
C SER A 315 -15.23 -5.63 -3.90
N VAL A 316 -15.64 -6.41 -2.89
CA VAL A 316 -15.83 -7.85 -3.06
C VAL A 316 -16.89 -8.16 -4.11
N TYR A 317 -18.06 -7.49 -4.05
CA TYR A 317 -19.09 -7.65 -5.08
C TYR A 317 -18.61 -7.21 -6.47
N SER A 318 -17.81 -6.15 -6.56
CA SER A 318 -17.21 -5.72 -7.83
C SER A 318 -16.27 -6.78 -8.41
N HIS A 319 -15.53 -7.53 -7.58
CA HIS A 319 -14.68 -8.63 -8.04
C HIS A 319 -15.49 -9.87 -8.45
N MET A 320 -16.63 -10.11 -7.79
CA MET A 320 -17.60 -11.14 -8.18
C MET A 320 -18.41 -10.77 -9.44
N SER A 321 -18.15 -9.60 -10.05
CA SER A 321 -18.91 -9.04 -11.17
C SER A 321 -20.40 -8.77 -10.85
N ASP A 322 -20.76 -8.70 -9.56
CA ASP A 322 -22.08 -8.24 -9.14
C ASP A 322 -22.09 -6.72 -9.03
N GLN A 323 -22.34 -6.09 -10.18
CA GLN A 323 -22.27 -4.64 -10.33
C GLN A 323 -23.34 -3.91 -9.50
N SER A 324 -24.51 -4.51 -9.35
CA SER A 324 -25.65 -3.93 -8.62
C SER A 324 -25.34 -3.80 -7.13
N ARG A 325 -24.96 -4.92 -6.48
CA ARG A 325 -24.61 -4.91 -5.06
C ARG A 325 -23.34 -4.12 -4.78
N ALA A 326 -22.38 -4.11 -5.71
CA ALA A 326 -21.19 -3.28 -5.59
C ALA A 326 -21.56 -1.79 -5.53
N LEU A 327 -22.37 -1.31 -6.48
CA LEU A 327 -22.78 0.08 -6.57
C LEU A 327 -23.63 0.51 -5.36
N GLU A 328 -24.55 -0.36 -4.91
CA GLU A 328 -25.36 -0.11 -3.72
C GLU A 328 -24.48 0.14 -2.48
N ASN A 329 -23.50 -0.72 -2.24
CA ASN A 329 -22.60 -0.60 -1.10
C ASN A 329 -21.69 0.63 -1.20
N TYR A 330 -21.17 0.94 -2.39
CA TYR A 330 -20.39 2.16 -2.59
C TYR A 330 -21.22 3.43 -2.39
N ASN A 331 -22.48 3.45 -2.84
CA ASN A 331 -23.37 4.59 -2.64
C ASN A 331 -23.73 4.77 -1.15
N LYS A 332 -23.99 3.68 -0.41
CA LYS A 332 -24.17 3.73 1.05
C LYS A 332 -22.94 4.32 1.76
N ALA A 333 -21.74 3.90 1.36
CA ALA A 333 -20.51 4.47 1.89
C ALA A 333 -20.38 5.96 1.56
N LEU A 334 -20.67 6.36 0.33
CA LEU A 334 -20.59 7.73 -0.12
C LEU A 334 -21.57 8.64 0.64
N GLU A 335 -22.82 8.19 0.82
CA GLU A 335 -23.86 8.92 1.55
C GLU A 335 -23.46 9.19 3.01
N ILE A 336 -22.96 8.16 3.71
CA ILE A 336 -22.47 8.31 5.10
C ILE A 336 -21.37 9.36 5.16
N LEU A 337 -20.38 9.27 4.26
CA LEU A 337 -19.23 10.17 4.27
C LEU A 337 -19.62 11.60 3.90
N GLN A 338 -20.54 11.81 2.95
CA GLN A 338 -21.01 13.14 2.54
C GLN A 338 -21.80 13.84 3.65
N LYS A 339 -22.54 13.10 4.48
CA LYS A 339 -23.30 13.67 5.60
C LYS A 339 -22.42 14.09 6.79
N VAL A 340 -21.29 13.43 7.00
CA VAL A 340 -20.46 13.61 8.21
C VAL A 340 -19.18 14.41 7.95
N LEU A 341 -18.67 14.37 6.72
CA LEU A 341 -17.37 14.95 6.40
C LEU A 341 -17.51 16.13 5.44
N PRO A 342 -16.61 17.12 5.53
CA PRO A 342 -16.55 18.19 4.53
C PRO A 342 -16.38 17.63 3.11
N GLU A 343 -16.90 18.35 2.12
CA GLU A 343 -16.91 17.94 0.70
C GLU A 343 -15.53 17.55 0.16
N MET A 344 -14.46 18.15 0.70
CA MET A 344 -13.08 17.94 0.28
C MET A 344 -12.29 17.01 1.21
N HIS A 345 -12.98 16.17 1.98
CA HIS A 345 -12.32 15.25 2.90
C HIS A 345 -11.70 14.05 2.15
N PRO A 346 -10.44 13.65 2.44
CA PRO A 346 -9.75 12.57 1.71
C PRO A 346 -10.47 11.23 1.64
N ARG A 347 -11.31 10.89 2.64
CA ARG A 347 -12.10 9.64 2.67
C ARG A 347 -13.17 9.57 1.57
N LEU A 348 -13.65 10.71 1.06
CA LEU A 348 -14.58 10.72 -0.08
C LEU A 348 -13.87 10.28 -1.37
N ALA A 349 -12.58 10.63 -1.52
CA ALA A 349 -11.81 10.30 -2.72
C ALA A 349 -11.63 8.78 -2.92
N SER A 350 -11.48 7.99 -1.84
CA SER A 350 -11.40 6.53 -1.97
C SER A 350 -12.69 5.93 -2.50
N THR A 351 -13.85 6.41 -2.04
CA THR A 351 -15.15 5.94 -2.53
C THR A 351 -15.38 6.33 -3.99
N TYR A 352 -15.08 7.57 -4.36
CA TYR A 352 -15.16 7.99 -5.77
C TYR A 352 -14.23 7.17 -6.68
N ASN A 353 -13.01 6.85 -6.23
CA ASN A 353 -12.10 5.97 -6.98
C ASN A 353 -12.67 4.57 -7.18
N ASN A 354 -13.34 4.01 -6.16
CA ASN A 354 -13.95 2.68 -6.24
C ASN A 354 -15.15 2.67 -7.20
N ILE A 355 -16.04 3.67 -7.09
CA ILE A 355 -17.18 3.85 -8.00
C ILE A 355 -16.68 4.04 -9.44
N ALA A 356 -15.64 4.84 -9.64
CA ALA A 356 -15.01 5.03 -10.95
C ALA A 356 -14.46 3.72 -11.52
N GLY A 357 -13.82 2.89 -10.68
CA GLY A 357 -13.34 1.56 -11.07
C GLY A 357 -14.47 0.60 -11.44
N LEU A 358 -15.61 0.68 -10.76
CA LEU A 358 -16.80 -0.09 -11.11
C LEU A 358 -17.37 0.35 -12.47
N TYR A 359 -17.57 1.65 -12.69
CA TYR A 359 -18.00 2.18 -13.98
C TYR A 359 -17.04 1.83 -15.12
N PHE A 360 -15.73 1.81 -14.85
CA PHE A 360 -14.74 1.35 -15.81
C PHE A 360 -14.99 -0.10 -16.24
N ARG A 361 -15.23 -1.02 -15.28
CA ARG A 361 -15.55 -2.43 -15.56
C ARG A 361 -16.88 -2.60 -16.29
N MET A 362 -17.82 -1.67 -16.11
CA MET A 362 -19.10 -1.63 -16.84
C MET A 362 -18.97 -1.07 -18.27
N GLY A 363 -17.79 -0.60 -18.68
CA GLY A 363 -17.60 0.10 -19.96
C GLY A 363 -18.12 1.54 -19.99
N MET A 364 -18.59 2.06 -18.84
CA MET A 364 -19.10 3.42 -18.69
C MET A 364 -17.94 4.42 -18.52
N HIS A 365 -17.14 4.59 -19.57
CA HIS A 365 -15.89 5.37 -19.51
C HIS A 365 -16.08 6.83 -19.08
N SER A 366 -17.16 7.50 -19.51
CA SER A 366 -17.43 8.90 -19.13
C SER A 366 -17.72 9.05 -17.64
N ALA A 367 -18.60 8.21 -17.08
CA ALA A 367 -18.94 8.22 -15.66
C ALA A 367 -17.73 7.82 -14.79
N SER A 368 -16.91 6.89 -15.28
CA SER A 368 -15.64 6.52 -14.64
C SER A 368 -14.69 7.72 -14.57
N LEU A 369 -14.46 8.42 -15.69
CA LEU A 369 -13.57 9.58 -15.75
C LEU A 369 -14.04 10.71 -14.83
N GLU A 370 -15.34 10.98 -14.78
CA GLU A 370 -15.93 11.99 -13.88
C GLU A 370 -15.61 11.68 -12.41
N ASN A 371 -15.87 10.46 -11.97
CA ASN A 371 -15.63 10.05 -10.58
C ASN A 371 -14.13 10.04 -10.24
N TYR A 372 -13.26 9.59 -11.16
CA TYR A 372 -11.81 9.69 -10.96
C TYR A 372 -11.34 11.15 -10.84
N ASN A 373 -11.91 12.07 -11.64
CA ASN A 373 -11.57 13.49 -11.55
C ASN A 373 -12.06 14.11 -10.23
N LYS A 374 -13.23 13.72 -9.71
CA LYS A 374 -13.70 14.12 -8.37
C LYS A 374 -12.73 13.64 -7.29
N ALA A 375 -12.34 12.37 -7.32
CA ALA A 375 -11.35 11.82 -6.40
C ALA A 375 -10.01 12.56 -6.47
N LEU A 376 -9.53 12.85 -7.69
CA LEU A 376 -8.28 13.56 -7.93
C LEU A 376 -8.33 14.99 -7.38
N ALA A 377 -9.42 15.72 -7.61
CA ALA A 377 -9.60 17.09 -7.13
C ALA A 377 -9.56 17.17 -5.59
N ILE A 378 -10.26 16.26 -4.91
CA ILE A 378 -10.25 16.15 -3.45
C ILE A 378 -8.82 15.90 -2.97
N GLN A 379 -8.14 14.88 -3.51
CA GLN A 379 -6.79 14.52 -3.10
C GLN A 379 -5.78 15.63 -3.35
N GLN A 380 -5.88 16.38 -4.46
CA GLN A 380 -4.98 17.49 -4.76
C GLN A 380 -5.13 18.65 -3.77
N LYS A 381 -6.35 18.86 -3.25
CA LYS A 381 -6.64 19.90 -2.25
C LYS A 381 -6.28 19.47 -0.83
N SER A 382 -6.51 18.21 -0.48
CA SER A 382 -6.45 17.72 0.90
C SER A 382 -5.13 17.02 1.28
N LEU A 383 -4.32 16.60 0.30
CA LEU A 383 -3.11 15.80 0.53
C LEU A 383 -1.87 16.53 0.02
N SER A 384 -0.70 16.13 0.53
CA SER A 384 0.58 16.62 0.00
C SER A 384 0.75 16.21 -1.47
N ARG A 385 1.46 17.02 -2.26
CA ARG A 385 1.71 16.74 -3.69
C ARG A 385 2.44 15.41 -3.94
N SER A 386 3.08 14.84 -2.92
CA SER A 386 3.78 13.56 -2.95
C SER A 386 2.98 12.41 -2.32
N HIS A 387 1.71 12.62 -1.98
CA HIS A 387 0.91 11.58 -1.33
C HIS A 387 0.56 10.44 -2.28
N LEU A 388 0.74 9.19 -1.84
CA LEU A 388 0.60 7.99 -2.66
C LEU A 388 -0.80 7.78 -3.25
N HIS A 389 -1.86 8.22 -2.55
CA HIS A 389 -3.22 8.19 -3.10
C HIS A 389 -3.37 8.94 -4.43
N LEU A 390 -2.63 10.06 -4.62
CA LEU A 390 -2.62 10.77 -5.90
C LEU A 390 -2.03 9.90 -7.02
N ALA A 391 -0.95 9.16 -6.72
CA ALA A 391 -0.34 8.26 -7.68
C ALA A 391 -1.29 7.13 -8.10
N SER A 392 -2.03 6.55 -7.14
CA SER A 392 -3.03 5.52 -7.44
C SER A 392 -4.14 6.06 -8.35
N THR A 393 -4.67 7.25 -8.08
CA THR A 393 -5.70 7.88 -8.91
C THR A 393 -5.19 8.18 -10.32
N TYR A 394 -3.97 8.73 -10.46
CA TYR A 394 -3.34 8.94 -11.77
C TYR A 394 -3.15 7.63 -12.54
N ASN A 395 -2.70 6.56 -11.88
CA ASN A 395 -2.57 5.24 -12.51
C ASN A 395 -3.91 4.69 -13.01
N ASN A 396 -4.99 4.90 -12.26
CA ASN A 396 -6.33 4.46 -12.66
C ASN A 396 -6.87 5.26 -13.84
N ILE A 397 -6.73 6.60 -13.81
CA ILE A 397 -7.07 7.47 -14.95
C ILE A 397 -6.26 7.08 -16.18
N ALA A 398 -4.98 6.75 -16.01
CA ALA A 398 -4.13 6.30 -17.10
C ALA A 398 -4.62 4.99 -17.71
N GLY A 399 -4.99 4.00 -16.88
CA GLY A 399 -5.58 2.75 -17.37
C GLY A 399 -6.90 2.94 -18.12
N LEU A 400 -7.73 3.88 -17.67
CA LEU A 400 -8.95 4.28 -18.38
C LEU A 400 -8.62 4.91 -19.74
N TYR A 401 -7.63 5.80 -19.82
CA TYR A 401 -7.21 6.36 -21.11
C TYR A 401 -6.61 5.30 -22.05
N ASP A 402 -5.85 4.35 -21.51
CA ASP A 402 -5.27 3.24 -22.29
C ASP A 402 -6.37 2.37 -22.92
N SER A 403 -7.41 2.01 -22.15
CA SER A 403 -8.55 1.24 -22.68
C SER A 403 -9.34 1.98 -23.76
N MET A 404 -9.37 3.31 -23.70
CA MET A 404 -10.02 4.17 -24.70
C MET A 404 -9.14 4.40 -25.95
N GLY A 405 -7.96 3.79 -26.02
CA GLY A 405 -6.98 4.01 -27.09
C GLY A 405 -6.28 5.36 -27.05
N LYS A 406 -6.43 6.13 -25.95
CA LYS A 406 -5.84 7.46 -25.77
C LYS A 406 -4.45 7.36 -25.12
N TYR A 407 -3.55 6.61 -25.76
CA TYR A 407 -2.27 6.18 -25.21
C TYR A 407 -1.37 7.33 -24.72
N SER A 408 -1.30 8.45 -25.44
CA SER A 408 -0.50 9.61 -25.00
C SER A 408 -0.98 10.18 -23.67
N ARG A 409 -2.31 10.30 -23.47
CA ARG A 409 -2.88 10.75 -22.19
C ARG A 409 -2.68 9.72 -21.08
N ALA A 410 -2.71 8.43 -21.40
CA ALA A 410 -2.38 7.37 -20.46
C ALA A 410 -0.93 7.52 -19.96
N ILE A 411 0.03 7.64 -20.89
CA ILE A 411 1.46 7.81 -20.60
C ILE A 411 1.70 9.04 -19.71
N ASP A 412 1.07 10.17 -19.99
CA ASP A 412 1.23 11.39 -19.18
C ASP A 412 0.77 11.19 -17.73
N ASN A 413 -0.37 10.52 -17.53
CA ASN A 413 -0.88 10.22 -16.19
C ASN A 413 -0.01 9.18 -15.47
N TYR A 414 0.45 8.12 -16.16
CA TYR A 414 1.41 7.18 -15.58
C TYR A 414 2.72 7.85 -15.17
N LYS A 415 3.24 8.80 -15.97
CA LYS A 415 4.44 9.58 -15.61
C LYS A 415 4.22 10.44 -14.37
N LYS A 416 3.05 11.08 -14.22
CA LYS A 416 2.69 11.82 -13.00
C LYS A 416 2.68 10.92 -11.77
N ALA A 417 2.07 9.74 -11.88
CA ALA A 417 2.08 8.74 -10.81
C ALA A 417 3.50 8.28 -10.46
N LEU A 418 4.32 8.02 -11.47
CA LEU A 418 5.70 7.56 -11.31
C LEU A 418 6.56 8.59 -10.54
N VAL A 419 6.44 9.88 -10.85
CA VAL A 419 7.18 10.94 -10.14
C VAL A 419 6.83 10.97 -8.65
N ILE A 420 5.55 10.79 -8.31
CA ILE A 420 5.09 10.75 -6.92
C ILE A 420 5.66 9.50 -6.22
N GLN A 421 5.53 8.34 -6.85
CA GLN A 421 6.02 7.07 -6.32
C GLN A 421 7.54 7.06 -6.12
N GLN A 422 8.32 7.65 -7.03
CA GLN A 422 9.78 7.74 -6.92
C GLN A 422 10.24 8.58 -5.73
N LYS A 423 9.44 9.57 -5.31
CA LYS A 423 9.72 10.38 -4.13
C LYS A 423 9.31 9.69 -2.83
N ALA A 424 8.23 8.91 -2.87
CA ALA A 424 7.65 8.28 -1.68
C ALA A 424 8.28 6.92 -1.35
N TYR A 425 8.70 6.16 -2.36
CA TYR A 425 9.21 4.81 -2.20
C TYR A 425 10.72 4.70 -2.38
N SER A 426 11.30 3.62 -1.84
CA SER A 426 12.66 3.21 -2.20
C SER A 426 12.73 2.88 -3.70
N THR A 427 13.90 3.03 -4.31
CA THR A 427 14.12 2.75 -5.74
C THR A 427 13.86 1.29 -6.14
N LYS A 428 13.62 0.41 -5.16
CA LYS A 428 13.33 -1.01 -5.34
C LYS A 428 11.85 -1.35 -5.15
N HIS A 429 10.97 -0.39 -4.88
CA HIS A 429 9.59 -0.71 -4.52
C HIS A 429 8.80 -1.32 -5.68
N PRO A 430 8.07 -2.45 -5.49
CA PRO A 430 7.37 -3.16 -6.57
C PRO A 430 6.37 -2.31 -7.36
N TYR A 431 5.70 -1.34 -6.73
CA TYR A 431 4.78 -0.43 -7.43
C TYR A 431 5.45 0.45 -8.49
N LEU A 432 6.74 0.77 -8.36
CA LEU A 432 7.49 1.45 -9.42
C LEU A 432 7.58 0.56 -10.67
N ALA A 433 7.84 -0.74 -10.48
CA ALA A 433 7.91 -1.69 -11.59
C ALA A 433 6.57 -1.83 -12.30
N ARG A 434 5.46 -1.89 -11.56
CA ARG A 434 4.11 -1.94 -12.13
C ARG A 434 3.82 -0.71 -13.00
N THR A 435 4.11 0.50 -12.51
CA THR A 435 3.91 1.73 -13.29
C THR A 435 4.79 1.75 -14.55
N TYR A 436 6.06 1.33 -14.46
CA TYR A 436 6.93 1.19 -15.64
C TYR A 436 6.38 0.18 -16.65
N ASN A 437 5.85 -0.96 -16.20
CA ASN A 437 5.24 -1.94 -17.10
C ASN A 437 4.02 -1.37 -17.83
N ASN A 438 3.15 -0.64 -17.14
CA ASN A 438 1.98 -0.02 -17.75
C ASN A 438 2.38 1.05 -18.79
N ILE A 439 3.41 1.86 -18.49
CA ILE A 439 3.98 2.79 -19.47
C ILE A 439 4.52 2.02 -20.69
N GLY A 440 5.18 0.89 -20.46
CA GLY A 440 5.70 0.02 -21.51
C GLY A 440 4.61 -0.52 -22.43
N ILE A 441 3.50 -0.99 -21.85
CA ILE A 441 2.31 -1.46 -22.59
C ILE A 441 1.73 -0.32 -23.44
N ALA A 442 1.54 0.87 -22.86
CA ALA A 442 0.99 2.01 -23.60
C ALA A 442 1.90 2.43 -24.78
N TYR A 443 3.23 2.42 -24.61
CA TYR A 443 4.16 2.65 -25.73
C TYR A 443 4.11 1.53 -26.78
N SER A 444 3.90 0.27 -26.36
CA SER A 444 3.74 -0.85 -27.28
C SER A 444 2.51 -0.68 -28.16
N HIS A 445 1.38 -0.24 -27.60
CA HIS A 445 0.17 0.02 -28.38
C HIS A 445 0.34 1.14 -29.40
N MET A 446 1.25 2.10 -29.14
CA MET A 446 1.65 3.14 -30.10
C MET A 446 2.67 2.66 -31.15
N GLY A 447 3.15 1.41 -31.07
CA GLY A 447 4.24 0.92 -31.92
C GLY A 447 5.63 1.44 -31.54
N GLU A 448 5.77 2.16 -30.42
CA GLU A 448 7.04 2.70 -29.93
C GLU A 448 7.85 1.63 -29.16
N TYR A 449 8.20 0.54 -29.84
CA TYR A 449 8.77 -0.67 -29.24
C TYR A 449 10.07 -0.43 -28.45
N VAL A 450 10.94 0.47 -28.90
CA VAL A 450 12.18 0.82 -28.18
C VAL A 450 11.89 1.46 -26.82
N ARG A 451 10.91 2.38 -26.77
CA ARG A 451 10.49 3.00 -25.50
C ARG A 451 9.78 2.00 -24.60
N ALA A 452 8.96 1.11 -25.17
CA ALA A 452 8.34 0.01 -24.44
C ALA A 452 9.37 -0.89 -23.76
N LEU A 453 10.37 -1.38 -24.52
CA LEU A 453 11.46 -2.22 -24.01
C LEU A 453 12.24 -1.53 -22.89
N ASN A 454 12.53 -0.24 -23.02
CA ASN A 454 13.29 0.49 -21.99
C ASN A 454 12.52 0.53 -20.66
N ASN A 455 11.21 0.77 -20.70
CA ASN A 455 10.38 0.76 -19.50
C ASN A 455 10.23 -0.64 -18.89
N HIS A 456 9.98 -1.68 -19.70
CA HIS A 456 9.93 -3.05 -19.20
C HIS A 456 11.27 -3.52 -18.60
N LYS A 457 12.42 -3.11 -19.17
CA LYS A 457 13.74 -3.40 -18.58
C LYS A 457 13.93 -2.74 -17.21
N LYS A 458 13.45 -1.49 -17.04
CA LYS A 458 13.45 -0.82 -15.72
C LYS A 458 12.56 -1.57 -14.72
N ALA A 459 11.37 -1.98 -15.11
CA ALA A 459 10.49 -2.80 -14.28
C ALA A 459 11.16 -4.12 -13.87
N LEU A 460 11.75 -4.82 -14.83
CA LEU A 460 12.46 -6.08 -14.61
C LEU A 460 13.61 -5.94 -13.61
N ALA A 461 14.43 -4.89 -13.75
CA ALA A 461 15.55 -4.63 -12.86
C ALA A 461 15.12 -4.34 -11.41
N ILE A 462 13.96 -3.70 -11.22
CA ILE A 462 13.37 -3.47 -9.90
C ILE A 462 12.86 -4.79 -9.32
N GLN A 463 12.05 -5.55 -10.08
CA GLN A 463 11.47 -6.81 -9.64
C GLN A 463 12.53 -7.85 -9.27
N GLN A 464 13.59 -7.99 -10.08
CA GLN A 464 14.71 -8.91 -9.80
C GLN A 464 15.43 -8.60 -8.48
N LYS A 465 15.39 -7.34 -8.01
CA LYS A 465 16.03 -6.92 -6.76
C LYS A 465 15.10 -6.96 -5.56
N ALA A 466 13.79 -6.89 -5.77
CA ALA A 466 12.79 -6.65 -4.73
C ALA A 466 11.90 -7.87 -4.43
N LEU A 467 11.73 -8.75 -5.40
CA LEU A 467 10.83 -9.89 -5.32
C LEU A 467 11.62 -11.20 -5.27
N LEU A 468 11.03 -12.24 -4.69
CA LEU A 468 11.55 -13.59 -4.83
C LEU A 468 11.59 -13.96 -6.33
N TRP A 469 12.61 -14.73 -6.73
CA TRP A 469 12.81 -15.16 -8.12
C TRP A 469 11.67 -16.02 -8.69
N THR A 470 10.72 -16.42 -7.84
CA THR A 470 9.50 -17.16 -8.16
C THR A 470 8.26 -16.26 -8.34
N ASN A 471 8.37 -14.93 -8.23
CA ASN A 471 7.20 -14.06 -8.24
C ASN A 471 6.52 -13.98 -9.64
N PRO A 472 5.19 -14.20 -9.76
CA PRO A 472 4.44 -14.11 -11.02
C PRO A 472 4.58 -12.77 -11.76
N ASP A 473 4.72 -11.65 -11.06
CA ASP A 473 4.91 -10.33 -11.67
C ASP A 473 6.20 -10.26 -12.52
N LEU A 474 7.22 -11.04 -12.16
CA LEU A 474 8.45 -11.16 -12.92
C LEU A 474 8.21 -11.88 -14.25
N ALA A 475 7.39 -12.93 -14.24
CA ALA A 475 7.01 -13.67 -15.44
C ALA A 475 6.17 -12.81 -16.40
N LEU A 476 5.24 -12.00 -15.87
CA LEU A 476 4.47 -11.05 -16.68
C LEU A 476 5.36 -10.04 -17.40
N THR A 477 6.37 -9.50 -16.73
CA THR A 477 7.34 -8.59 -17.37
C THR A 477 8.11 -9.28 -18.49
N TYR A 478 8.55 -10.53 -18.29
CA TYR A 478 9.19 -11.31 -19.35
C TYR A 478 8.26 -11.57 -20.54
N ASN A 479 7.00 -11.92 -20.27
CA ASN A 479 5.96 -12.10 -21.30
C ASN A 479 5.75 -10.81 -22.12
N ASN A 480 5.70 -9.65 -21.46
CA ASN A 480 5.53 -8.37 -22.16
C ASN A 480 6.75 -8.05 -23.03
N ILE A 481 7.98 -8.21 -22.51
CA ILE A 481 9.21 -8.04 -23.29
C ILE A 481 9.24 -9.00 -24.50
N ALA A 482 8.82 -10.25 -24.31
CA ALA A 482 8.75 -11.24 -25.37
C ALA A 482 7.80 -10.82 -26.48
N THR A 483 6.62 -10.31 -26.11
CA THR A 483 5.61 -9.79 -27.04
C THR A 483 6.14 -8.59 -27.83
N ILE A 484 6.95 -7.71 -27.21
CA ILE A 484 7.61 -6.62 -27.96
C ILE A 484 8.59 -7.19 -29.00
N TYR A 485 9.43 -8.16 -28.63
CA TYR A 485 10.34 -8.78 -29.59
C TYR A 485 9.60 -9.52 -30.71
N GLU A 486 8.48 -10.17 -30.41
CA GLU A 486 7.61 -10.78 -31.43
C GLU A 486 7.11 -9.73 -32.42
N ASN A 487 6.56 -8.61 -31.93
CA ASN A 487 6.07 -7.52 -32.77
C ASN A 487 7.19 -6.85 -33.61
N MET A 488 8.44 -6.91 -33.15
CA MET A 488 9.62 -6.47 -33.91
C MET A 488 10.14 -7.53 -34.90
N GLY A 489 9.57 -8.74 -34.94
CA GLY A 489 10.03 -9.86 -35.75
C GLY A 489 11.26 -10.59 -35.19
N GLU A 490 11.73 -10.25 -33.98
CA GLU A 490 12.88 -10.84 -33.32
C GLU A 490 12.51 -12.15 -32.58
N TYR A 491 11.97 -13.11 -33.32
CA TYR A 491 11.34 -14.33 -32.78
C TYR A 491 12.23 -15.15 -31.84
N SER A 492 13.53 -15.26 -32.12
CA SER A 492 14.46 -16.00 -31.26
C SER A 492 14.57 -15.39 -29.85
N ARG A 493 14.57 -14.05 -29.76
CA ARG A 493 14.62 -13.33 -28.47
C ARG A 493 13.27 -13.38 -27.77
N ALA A 494 12.16 -13.32 -28.52
CA ALA A 494 10.82 -13.54 -27.98
C ALA A 494 10.70 -14.91 -27.30
N LEU A 495 11.10 -15.98 -27.99
CA LEU A 495 11.09 -17.35 -27.45
C LEU A 495 11.98 -17.50 -26.21
N GLU A 496 13.16 -16.86 -26.16
CA GLU A 496 14.02 -16.87 -24.97
C GLU A 496 13.30 -16.26 -23.75
N LYS A 497 12.60 -15.14 -23.93
CA LYS A 497 11.88 -14.47 -22.83
C LYS A 497 10.61 -15.19 -22.43
N TYR A 498 9.85 -15.74 -23.39
CA TYR A 498 8.69 -16.58 -23.05
C TYR A 498 9.09 -17.83 -22.25
N LYS A 499 10.21 -18.49 -22.60
CA LYS A 499 10.72 -19.64 -21.82
C LYS A 499 11.03 -19.26 -20.37
N LYS A 500 11.67 -18.12 -20.14
CA LYS A 500 11.92 -17.61 -18.78
C LYS A 500 10.62 -17.36 -18.00
N ALA A 501 9.60 -16.81 -18.65
CA ALA A 501 8.29 -16.61 -18.02
C ALA A 501 7.63 -17.96 -17.65
N VAL A 502 7.70 -18.96 -18.54
CA VAL A 502 7.20 -20.33 -18.27
C VAL A 502 7.94 -20.97 -17.10
N GLU A 503 9.27 -20.90 -17.05
CA GLU A 503 10.10 -21.47 -15.98
C GLU A 503 9.75 -20.91 -14.60
N ILE A 504 9.42 -19.62 -14.52
CA ILE A 504 8.98 -18.97 -13.28
C ILE A 504 7.59 -19.49 -12.91
N LEU A 505 6.60 -19.37 -13.81
CA LEU A 505 5.22 -19.72 -13.50
C LEU A 505 5.03 -21.21 -13.18
N GLN A 506 5.76 -22.12 -13.83
CA GLN A 506 5.68 -23.56 -13.54
C GLN A 506 6.09 -23.94 -12.12
N LYS A 507 6.87 -23.10 -11.43
CA LYS A 507 7.29 -23.35 -10.05
C LYS A 507 6.26 -22.93 -9.01
N VAL A 508 5.31 -22.07 -9.38
CA VAL A 508 4.35 -21.45 -8.44
C VAL A 508 2.90 -21.73 -8.79
N LEU A 509 2.58 -22.00 -10.05
CA LEU A 509 1.21 -22.20 -10.52
C LEU A 509 0.97 -23.68 -10.90
N PRO A 510 -0.26 -24.19 -10.70
CA PRO A 510 -0.65 -25.50 -11.21
C PRO A 510 -0.46 -25.61 -12.73
N GLU A 511 -0.22 -26.84 -13.22
CA GLU A 511 0.08 -27.08 -14.63
C GLU A 511 -0.98 -26.53 -15.60
N ASN A 512 -2.26 -26.50 -15.20
CA ASN A 512 -3.38 -26.05 -16.04
C ASN A 512 -3.76 -24.57 -15.83
N HIS A 513 -2.91 -23.77 -15.16
CA HIS A 513 -3.24 -22.38 -14.86
C HIS A 513 -3.40 -21.52 -16.13
N PRO A 514 -4.41 -20.63 -16.22
CA PRO A 514 -4.66 -19.77 -17.39
C PRO A 514 -3.45 -18.95 -17.85
N ASP A 515 -2.70 -18.34 -16.93
CA ASP A 515 -1.50 -17.55 -17.27
C ASP A 515 -0.45 -18.37 -18.03
N LEU A 516 -0.27 -19.63 -17.62
CA LEU A 516 0.66 -20.54 -18.29
C LEU A 516 0.14 -20.92 -19.69
N ALA A 517 -1.18 -21.10 -19.83
CA ALA A 517 -1.84 -21.33 -21.12
C ALA A 517 -1.61 -20.14 -22.07
N SER A 518 -1.73 -18.91 -21.57
CA SER A 518 -1.52 -17.69 -22.35
C SER A 518 -0.10 -17.62 -22.93
N ILE A 519 0.92 -17.93 -22.12
CA ILE A 519 2.32 -17.89 -22.60
C ILE A 519 2.58 -18.99 -23.64
N TYR A 520 2.05 -20.21 -23.44
CA TYR A 520 2.17 -21.27 -24.45
C TYR A 520 1.45 -20.93 -25.75
N ASN A 521 0.33 -20.20 -25.68
CA ASN A 521 -0.37 -19.70 -26.86
C ASN A 521 0.49 -18.69 -27.64
N ASN A 522 1.17 -17.78 -26.94
CA ASN A 522 2.09 -16.82 -27.57
C ASN A 522 3.32 -17.51 -28.18
N ILE A 523 3.90 -18.49 -27.48
CA ILE A 523 4.97 -19.35 -28.03
C ILE A 523 4.51 -20.05 -29.31
N ALA A 524 3.28 -20.56 -29.33
CA ALA A 524 2.69 -21.21 -30.51
C ALA A 524 2.52 -20.24 -31.67
N ALA A 525 2.06 -19.01 -31.40
CA ALA A 525 1.95 -17.94 -32.38
C ALA A 525 3.31 -17.59 -32.99
N VAL A 526 4.35 -17.41 -32.17
CA VAL A 526 5.72 -17.17 -32.65
C VAL A 526 6.20 -18.31 -33.56
N TYR A 527 6.02 -19.58 -33.16
CA TYR A 527 6.38 -20.70 -34.02
C TYR A 527 5.58 -20.73 -35.32
N SER A 528 4.30 -20.32 -35.30
CA SER A 528 3.46 -20.20 -36.50
C SER A 528 4.02 -19.14 -37.45
N SER A 529 4.36 -17.95 -36.93
CA SER A 529 4.96 -16.84 -37.69
C SER A 529 6.34 -17.19 -38.27
N MET A 530 7.11 -18.04 -37.59
CA MET A 530 8.36 -18.61 -38.11
C MET A 530 8.17 -19.74 -39.15
N GLY A 531 6.93 -20.13 -39.46
CA GLY A 531 6.64 -21.28 -40.33
C GLY A 531 6.90 -22.65 -39.70
N GLN A 532 7.22 -22.72 -38.40
CA GLN A 532 7.48 -23.96 -37.66
C GLN A 532 6.17 -24.62 -37.19
N ARG A 533 5.32 -24.97 -38.16
CA ARG A 533 3.92 -25.40 -37.97
C ARG A 533 3.75 -26.58 -37.02
N THR A 534 4.64 -27.57 -37.05
CA THR A 534 4.60 -28.72 -36.13
C THR A 534 4.82 -28.31 -34.67
N ARG A 535 5.73 -27.36 -34.41
CA ARG A 535 5.99 -26.84 -33.05
C ARG A 535 4.86 -25.94 -32.59
N ALA A 536 4.25 -25.15 -33.49
CA ALA A 536 3.06 -24.37 -33.21
C ALA A 536 1.90 -25.28 -32.76
N LEU A 537 1.55 -26.30 -33.56
CA LEU A 537 0.51 -27.28 -33.22
C LEU A 537 0.78 -27.97 -31.88
N LYS A 538 2.02 -28.40 -31.61
CA LYS A 538 2.38 -29.01 -30.33
C LYS A 538 2.04 -28.11 -29.13
N ASN A 539 2.33 -26.81 -29.22
CA ASN A 539 2.03 -25.86 -28.15
C ASN A 539 0.53 -25.54 -28.09
N TYR A 540 -0.16 -25.34 -29.22
CA TYR A 540 -1.61 -25.14 -29.21
C TYR A 540 -2.37 -26.35 -28.64
N TYR A 541 -1.95 -27.58 -28.91
CA TYR A 541 -2.54 -28.77 -28.29
C TYR A 541 -2.29 -28.84 -26.78
N LYS A 542 -1.13 -28.37 -26.32
CA LYS A 542 -0.85 -28.24 -24.89
C LYS A 542 -1.81 -27.24 -24.23
N VAL A 543 -1.98 -26.05 -24.83
CA VAL A 543 -2.94 -25.03 -24.39
C VAL A 543 -4.37 -25.58 -24.35
N LEU A 544 -4.79 -26.27 -25.42
CA LEU A 544 -6.11 -26.86 -25.53
C LEU A 544 -6.37 -27.85 -24.38
N LYS A 545 -5.41 -28.74 -24.10
CA LYS A 545 -5.52 -29.71 -22.99
C LYS A 545 -5.62 -29.02 -21.62
N MET A 546 -4.89 -27.93 -21.42
CA MET A 546 -4.95 -27.14 -20.18
C MET A 546 -6.31 -26.48 -20.02
N GLN A 547 -6.82 -25.84 -21.07
CA GLN A 547 -8.12 -25.15 -21.09
C GLN A 547 -9.29 -26.12 -20.95
N GLN A 548 -9.27 -27.28 -21.60
CA GLN A 548 -10.33 -28.30 -21.49
C GLN A 548 -10.50 -28.86 -20.08
N ARG A 549 -9.46 -28.77 -19.24
CA ARG A 549 -9.51 -29.19 -17.83
C ARG A 549 -10.04 -28.12 -16.90
N SER A 550 -9.99 -26.85 -17.29
CA SER A 550 -10.27 -25.70 -16.42
C SER A 550 -11.47 -24.86 -16.85
N LEU A 551 -11.90 -24.96 -18.11
CA LEU A 551 -12.95 -24.13 -18.70
C LEU A 551 -14.15 -24.99 -19.13
N SER A 552 -15.33 -24.37 -19.18
CA SER A 552 -16.52 -25.00 -19.74
C SER A 552 -16.35 -25.26 -21.25
N VAL A 553 -17.07 -26.24 -21.79
CA VAL A 553 -16.98 -26.65 -23.21
C VAL A 553 -17.33 -25.50 -24.18
N SER A 554 -18.14 -24.54 -23.75
CA SER A 554 -18.55 -23.37 -24.52
C SER A 554 -17.69 -22.11 -24.27
N HIS A 555 -16.56 -22.23 -23.58
CA HIS A 555 -15.76 -21.06 -23.21
C HIS A 555 -15.05 -20.42 -24.44
N PRO A 556 -15.14 -19.09 -24.66
CA PRO A 556 -14.55 -18.41 -25.83
C PRO A 556 -13.05 -18.65 -26.06
N ASN A 557 -12.26 -18.78 -24.98
CA ASN A 557 -10.83 -19.12 -25.08
C ASN A 557 -10.56 -20.45 -25.82
N LEU A 558 -11.42 -21.47 -25.66
CA LEU A 558 -11.31 -22.73 -26.40
C LEU A 558 -11.53 -22.49 -27.90
N ALA A 559 -12.52 -21.66 -28.25
CA ALA A 559 -12.76 -21.27 -29.64
C ALA A 559 -11.54 -20.57 -30.26
N SER A 560 -10.92 -19.63 -29.54
CA SER A 560 -9.70 -18.95 -30.00
C SER A 560 -8.55 -19.94 -30.27
N THR A 561 -8.33 -20.91 -29.37
CA THR A 561 -7.30 -21.94 -29.57
C THR A 561 -7.63 -22.88 -30.74
N TYR A 562 -8.90 -23.27 -30.93
CA TYR A 562 -9.32 -24.03 -32.11
C TYR A 562 -9.13 -23.26 -33.41
N ASN A 563 -9.45 -21.97 -33.43
CA ASN A 563 -9.25 -21.10 -34.60
C ASN A 563 -7.77 -21.01 -34.99
N ASN A 564 -6.89 -20.88 -34.00
CA ASN A 564 -5.44 -20.86 -34.24
C ASN A 564 -4.93 -22.19 -34.80
N ILE A 565 -5.40 -23.33 -34.26
CA ILE A 565 -5.10 -24.67 -34.79
C ILE A 565 -5.60 -24.80 -36.24
N ALA A 566 -6.83 -24.34 -36.52
CA ALA A 566 -7.42 -24.36 -37.86
C ALA A 566 -6.58 -23.55 -38.86
N THR A 567 -6.14 -22.36 -38.45
CA THR A 567 -5.27 -21.47 -39.25
C THR A 567 -3.94 -22.16 -39.59
N VAL A 568 -3.31 -22.83 -38.61
CA VAL A 568 -2.07 -23.58 -38.86
C VAL A 568 -2.31 -24.75 -39.82
N TYR A 569 -3.41 -25.50 -39.68
CA TYR A 569 -3.74 -26.58 -40.61
C TYR A 569 -4.06 -26.08 -42.02
N SER A 570 -4.75 -24.94 -42.15
CA SER A 570 -4.99 -24.27 -43.42
C SER A 570 -3.67 -23.92 -44.10
N ALA A 571 -2.72 -23.32 -43.36
CA ALA A 571 -1.38 -23.03 -43.88
C ALA A 571 -0.60 -24.30 -44.29
N MET A 572 -0.85 -25.45 -43.64
CA MET A 572 -0.29 -26.75 -44.01
C MET A 572 -0.98 -27.42 -45.20
N ASN A 573 -1.97 -26.78 -45.84
CA ASN A 573 -2.83 -27.36 -46.88
C ASN A 573 -3.61 -28.61 -46.40
N LYS A 574 -3.82 -28.76 -45.09
CA LYS A 574 -4.59 -29.86 -44.49
C LYS A 574 -6.04 -29.41 -44.29
N TYR A 575 -6.71 -29.12 -45.40
CA TYR A 575 -7.99 -28.41 -45.43
C TYR A 575 -9.11 -29.10 -44.66
N THR A 576 -9.25 -30.43 -44.73
CA THR A 576 -10.27 -31.17 -43.97
C THR A 576 -10.14 -30.97 -42.46
N ARG A 577 -8.91 -30.99 -41.94
CA ARG A 577 -8.66 -30.71 -40.52
C ARG A 577 -8.89 -29.24 -40.20
N ALA A 578 -8.49 -28.32 -41.08
CA ALA A 578 -8.74 -26.89 -40.88
C ALA A 578 -10.25 -26.62 -40.74
N LEU A 579 -11.08 -27.15 -41.63
CA LEU A 579 -12.54 -27.04 -41.56
C LEU A 579 -13.11 -27.66 -40.28
N GLU A 580 -12.62 -28.83 -39.86
CA GLU A 580 -13.04 -29.46 -38.59
C GLU A 580 -12.85 -28.50 -37.40
N TYR A 581 -11.68 -27.88 -37.29
CA TYR A 581 -11.37 -26.96 -36.18
C TYR A 581 -12.07 -25.60 -36.31
N TYR A 582 -12.24 -25.08 -37.53
CA TYR A 582 -13.05 -23.87 -37.73
C TYR A 582 -14.53 -24.11 -37.39
N ASN A 583 -15.09 -25.26 -37.72
CA ASN A 583 -16.47 -25.59 -37.35
C ASN A 583 -16.64 -25.75 -35.83
N LYS A 584 -15.66 -26.36 -35.13
CA LYS A 584 -15.64 -26.37 -33.65
C LYS A 584 -15.57 -24.98 -33.05
N THR A 585 -14.79 -24.08 -33.66
CA THR A 585 -14.72 -22.67 -33.26
C THR A 585 -16.08 -22.01 -33.41
N LEU A 586 -16.72 -22.17 -34.57
CA LEU A 586 -18.00 -21.55 -34.87
C LEU A 586 -19.12 -22.04 -33.94
N ASP A 587 -19.19 -23.35 -33.66
CA ASP A 587 -20.17 -23.94 -32.74
C ASP A 587 -20.07 -23.34 -31.32
N ILE A 588 -18.85 -23.13 -30.82
CA ILE A 588 -18.64 -22.49 -29.51
C ILE A 588 -19.03 -21.02 -29.56
N LEU A 589 -18.59 -20.26 -30.58
CA LEU A 589 -18.85 -18.83 -30.66
C LEU A 589 -20.35 -18.52 -30.80
N LEU A 590 -21.09 -19.28 -31.62
CA LEU A 590 -22.54 -19.12 -31.79
C LEU A 590 -23.33 -19.40 -30.50
N LYS A 591 -22.83 -20.30 -29.63
CA LYS A 591 -23.45 -20.60 -28.33
C LYS A 591 -23.09 -19.60 -27.23
N SER A 592 -21.97 -18.88 -27.38
CA SER A 592 -21.38 -18.07 -26.30
C SER A 592 -21.43 -16.57 -26.54
N LEU A 593 -21.61 -16.12 -27.77
CA LEU A 593 -21.57 -14.72 -28.17
C LEU A 593 -22.80 -14.36 -29.01
N PRO A 594 -23.20 -13.07 -29.05
CA PRO A 594 -24.21 -12.60 -29.99
C PRO A 594 -23.83 -12.95 -31.43
N GLU A 595 -24.81 -13.27 -32.28
CA GLU A 595 -24.57 -13.67 -33.68
C GLU A 595 -23.82 -12.62 -34.51
N THR A 596 -23.86 -11.36 -34.08
CA THR A 596 -23.17 -10.24 -34.72
C THR A 596 -21.72 -10.07 -34.25
N HIS A 597 -21.20 -10.94 -33.38
CA HIS A 597 -19.87 -10.76 -32.81
C HIS A 597 -18.75 -10.86 -33.88
N PRO A 598 -17.77 -9.92 -33.94
CA PRO A 598 -16.72 -9.90 -34.97
C PRO A 598 -15.88 -11.18 -35.10
N ASN A 599 -15.71 -11.93 -34.01
CA ASN A 599 -15.02 -13.22 -34.05
C ASN A 599 -15.75 -14.26 -34.93
N ILE A 600 -17.08 -14.25 -34.95
CA ILE A 600 -17.88 -15.16 -35.81
C ILE A 600 -17.61 -14.83 -37.29
N ALA A 601 -17.61 -13.54 -37.64
CA ALA A 601 -17.25 -13.09 -38.99
C ALA A 601 -15.83 -13.52 -39.39
N SER A 602 -14.88 -13.41 -38.46
CA SER A 602 -13.49 -13.81 -38.69
C SER A 602 -13.36 -15.32 -38.95
N THR A 603 -14.12 -16.14 -38.22
CA THR A 603 -14.18 -17.59 -38.45
C THR A 603 -14.81 -17.94 -39.80
N TYR A 604 -15.92 -17.28 -40.18
CA TYR A 604 -16.51 -17.47 -41.51
C TYR A 604 -15.54 -17.11 -42.64
N ARG A 605 -14.82 -15.99 -42.52
CA ARG A 605 -13.77 -15.62 -43.48
C ARG A 605 -12.67 -16.69 -43.56
N GLY A 606 -12.26 -17.26 -42.43
CA GLY A 606 -11.30 -18.37 -42.36
C GLY A 606 -11.79 -19.62 -43.09
N ILE A 607 -13.05 -20.00 -42.90
CA ILE A 607 -13.71 -21.10 -43.62
C ILE A 607 -13.78 -20.80 -45.12
N GLY A 608 -14.19 -19.59 -45.49
CA GLY A 608 -14.27 -19.13 -46.89
C GLY A 608 -12.93 -19.24 -47.60
N LYS A 609 -11.84 -18.83 -46.92
CA LYS A 609 -10.47 -18.98 -47.44
C LYS A 609 -10.10 -20.44 -47.68
N VAL A 610 -10.41 -21.34 -46.74
CA VAL A 610 -10.13 -22.77 -46.94
C VAL A 610 -10.89 -23.33 -48.14
N TYR A 611 -12.17 -22.99 -48.30
CA TYR A 611 -12.94 -23.41 -49.48
C TYR A 611 -12.40 -22.81 -50.78
N SER A 612 -11.96 -21.54 -50.77
CA SER A 612 -11.30 -20.90 -51.91
C SER A 612 -10.02 -21.64 -52.32
N ASP A 613 -9.22 -22.09 -51.36
CA ASP A 613 -7.99 -22.85 -51.61
C ASP A 613 -8.26 -24.31 -52.03
N MET A 614 -9.46 -24.84 -51.74
CA MET A 614 -9.95 -26.13 -52.24
C MET A 614 -10.62 -26.04 -53.62
N ALA A 615 -10.72 -24.85 -54.22
CA ALA A 615 -11.50 -24.57 -55.43
C ALA A 615 -13.03 -24.81 -55.30
N GLU A 616 -13.55 -24.83 -54.08
CA GLU A 616 -14.98 -24.93 -53.76
C GLU A 616 -15.60 -23.52 -53.70
N TYR A 617 -15.60 -22.83 -54.84
CA TYR A 617 -15.80 -21.38 -54.89
C TYR A 617 -17.19 -20.92 -54.43
N THR A 618 -18.24 -21.70 -54.65
CA THR A 618 -19.61 -21.38 -54.17
C THR A 618 -19.66 -21.35 -52.65
N LYS A 619 -19.13 -22.38 -51.99
CA LYS A 619 -19.03 -22.44 -50.53
C LYS A 619 -18.12 -21.35 -49.98
N ALA A 620 -17.06 -20.99 -50.70
CA ALA A 620 -16.18 -19.89 -50.31
C ALA A 620 -16.95 -18.55 -50.27
N LEU A 621 -17.69 -18.24 -51.34
CA LEU A 621 -18.47 -17.02 -51.47
C LEU A 621 -19.56 -16.94 -50.39
N GLU A 622 -20.32 -18.02 -50.16
CA GLU A 622 -21.34 -18.07 -49.10
C GLU A 622 -20.79 -17.74 -47.71
N ASN A 623 -19.56 -18.18 -47.40
CA ASN A 623 -18.93 -17.90 -46.12
C ASN A 623 -18.39 -16.45 -46.05
N TYR A 624 -17.86 -15.91 -47.16
CA TYR A 624 -17.48 -14.50 -47.20
C TYR A 624 -18.68 -13.57 -47.07
N ASP A 625 -19.81 -13.90 -47.69
CA ASP A 625 -21.06 -13.12 -47.56
C ASP A 625 -21.57 -13.12 -46.12
N LYS A 626 -21.53 -14.28 -45.43
CA LYS A 626 -21.85 -14.35 -43.99
C LYS A 626 -20.92 -13.47 -43.15
N ALA A 627 -19.61 -13.47 -43.46
CA ALA A 627 -18.65 -12.62 -42.76
C ALA A 627 -18.94 -11.12 -42.99
N LEU A 628 -19.17 -10.72 -44.24
CA LEU A 628 -19.49 -9.34 -44.61
C LEU A 628 -20.82 -8.86 -43.98
N ALA A 629 -21.84 -9.72 -43.97
CA ALA A 629 -23.14 -9.39 -43.37
C ALA A 629 -23.03 -9.07 -41.87
N ILE A 630 -22.15 -9.76 -41.14
CA ILE A 630 -21.85 -9.46 -39.74
C ILE A 630 -21.02 -8.18 -39.63
N GLN A 631 -19.96 -8.06 -40.43
CA GLN A 631 -19.05 -6.91 -40.38
C GLN A 631 -19.78 -5.59 -40.66
N HIS A 632 -20.65 -5.52 -41.67
CA HIS A 632 -21.45 -4.33 -41.99
C HIS A 632 -22.42 -3.92 -40.90
N LYS A 633 -22.90 -4.88 -40.08
CA LYS A 633 -23.81 -4.58 -38.96
C LYS A 633 -23.10 -3.94 -37.76
N VAL A 634 -21.80 -4.18 -37.58
CA VAL A 634 -21.10 -3.88 -36.32
C VAL A 634 -19.91 -2.95 -36.49
N LEU A 635 -19.26 -2.98 -37.65
CA LEU A 635 -18.06 -2.21 -37.91
C LEU A 635 -18.40 -0.93 -38.68
N PRO A 636 -17.72 0.19 -38.39
CA PRO A 636 -17.78 1.36 -39.25
C PRO A 636 -17.38 1.01 -40.69
N THR A 637 -17.93 1.73 -41.67
CA THR A 637 -17.65 1.55 -43.10
C THR A 637 -16.20 1.88 -43.49
N THR A 638 -15.33 2.24 -42.54
CA THR A 638 -13.89 2.47 -42.76
C THR A 638 -13.02 1.43 -42.05
N HIS A 639 -13.63 0.37 -41.49
CA HIS A 639 -12.88 -0.58 -40.67
C HIS A 639 -12.03 -1.52 -41.55
N PRO A 640 -10.72 -1.68 -41.26
CA PRO A 640 -9.81 -2.49 -42.09
C PRO A 640 -10.25 -3.95 -42.32
N SER A 641 -10.97 -4.53 -41.36
CA SER A 641 -11.54 -5.88 -41.52
C SER A 641 -12.46 -6.03 -42.72
N LEU A 642 -13.24 -5.00 -43.07
CA LEU A 642 -14.09 -5.02 -44.27
C LEU A 642 -13.23 -5.08 -45.53
N ALA A 643 -12.20 -4.22 -45.61
CA ALA A 643 -11.23 -4.23 -46.71
C ALA A 643 -10.57 -5.60 -46.87
N THR A 644 -10.14 -6.24 -45.78
CA THR A 644 -9.54 -7.58 -45.87
C THR A 644 -10.51 -8.64 -46.40
N THR A 645 -11.79 -8.60 -46.02
CA THR A 645 -12.77 -9.57 -46.54
C THR A 645 -13.09 -9.30 -48.01
N TYR A 646 -13.24 -8.04 -48.41
CA TYR A 646 -13.44 -7.67 -49.82
C TYR A 646 -12.24 -8.04 -50.70
N ASN A 647 -11.02 -7.91 -50.18
CA ASN A 647 -9.83 -8.39 -50.87
C ASN A 647 -9.86 -9.92 -51.06
N ASP A 648 -10.25 -10.67 -50.04
CA ASP A 648 -10.39 -12.12 -50.11
C ASP A 648 -11.47 -12.53 -51.14
N VAL A 649 -12.59 -11.78 -51.23
CA VAL A 649 -13.64 -11.95 -52.25
C VAL A 649 -13.13 -11.61 -53.66
N GLY A 650 -12.39 -10.52 -53.82
CA GLY A 650 -11.78 -10.17 -55.10
C GLY A 650 -10.81 -11.25 -55.59
N LEU A 651 -10.00 -11.78 -54.66
CA LEU A 651 -9.09 -12.90 -54.95
C LEU A 651 -9.84 -14.17 -55.36
N LEU A 652 -10.99 -14.44 -54.73
CA LEU A 652 -11.87 -15.54 -55.11
C LEU A 652 -12.40 -15.37 -56.54
N PHE A 653 -12.94 -14.20 -56.90
CA PHE A 653 -13.42 -13.94 -58.26
C PHE A 653 -12.30 -14.00 -59.31
N SER A 654 -11.11 -13.53 -58.97
CA SER A 654 -9.92 -13.69 -59.82
C SER A 654 -9.60 -15.17 -60.08
N LYS A 655 -9.62 -16.03 -59.05
CA LYS A 655 -9.45 -17.49 -59.19
C LYS A 655 -10.57 -18.15 -60.03
N MET A 656 -11.78 -17.57 -60.03
CA MET A 656 -12.91 -18.02 -60.86
C MET A 656 -12.84 -17.54 -62.32
N GLY A 657 -11.94 -16.60 -62.64
CA GLY A 657 -11.87 -15.95 -63.96
C GLY A 657 -12.88 -14.82 -64.17
N ASP A 658 -13.60 -14.40 -63.13
CA ASP A 658 -14.55 -13.28 -63.19
C ASP A 658 -13.84 -11.95 -62.89
N CYS A 659 -13.13 -11.43 -63.90
CA CYS A 659 -12.34 -10.21 -63.77
C CYS A 659 -13.18 -8.97 -63.45
N GLN A 660 -14.45 -8.94 -63.85
CA GLN A 660 -15.34 -7.79 -63.62
C GLN A 660 -15.71 -7.69 -62.14
N ARG A 661 -16.15 -8.79 -61.52
CA ARG A 661 -16.46 -8.81 -60.08
C ARG A 661 -15.22 -8.75 -59.20
N ALA A 662 -14.10 -9.30 -59.67
CA ALA A 662 -12.81 -9.14 -59.01
C ALA A 662 -12.42 -7.65 -58.94
N GLY A 663 -12.49 -6.94 -60.09
CA GLY A 663 -12.22 -5.49 -60.17
C GLY A 663 -13.08 -4.68 -59.21
N GLY A 664 -14.40 -4.88 -59.23
CA GLY A 664 -15.30 -4.16 -58.31
C GLY A 664 -15.03 -4.43 -56.82
N SER A 665 -14.58 -5.65 -56.47
CA SER A 665 -14.20 -5.98 -55.08
C SER A 665 -12.88 -5.31 -54.68
N TYR A 666 -11.92 -5.22 -55.60
CA TYR A 666 -10.65 -4.52 -55.37
C TYR A 666 -10.85 -3.00 -55.29
N ASP A 667 -11.69 -2.43 -56.14
CA ASP A 667 -12.05 -1.00 -56.07
C ASP A 667 -12.73 -0.68 -54.73
N THR A 668 -13.63 -1.55 -54.29
CA THR A 668 -14.26 -1.44 -52.96
C THR A 668 -13.21 -1.54 -51.86
N THR A 669 -12.23 -2.43 -51.98
CA THR A 669 -11.10 -2.57 -51.03
C THR A 669 -10.25 -1.30 -50.97
N LEU A 670 -9.92 -0.70 -52.12
CA LEU A 670 -9.11 0.53 -52.23
C LEU A 670 -9.83 1.78 -51.70
N GLY A 671 -11.16 1.74 -51.58
CA GLY A 671 -11.98 2.82 -51.03
C GLY A 671 -11.99 2.90 -49.50
N PHE A 672 -11.45 1.90 -48.78
CA PHE A 672 -11.24 1.90 -47.33
C PHE A 672 -9.84 2.38 -46.98
#